data_AF-A0A0G1ENQ1-F1
#
_entry.id   AF-A0A0G1ENQ1-F1
#
_cell.length_a   1.000
_cell.length_b   1.000
_cell.length_c   1.000
_cell.angle_alpha   90.00
_cell.angle_beta   90.00
_cell.angle_gamma   90.00
#
_symmetry.space_group_name_H-M   'P 1'
#
loop_
_entity.id
_entity.type
_entity.pdbx_description
1 polymer ?
#
loop_
_entity_poly.entity_id
_entity_poly.type
_entity_poly.pdbx_seq_one_letter_code
_entity_poly.pdbx_strand_id
1 'polypeptide(L)'
;MANNFLPGNLRYQPKGLIDIWGYDVLYRPVGEVELVSLRVLAEIGVIPESDIALLTPEAEQRIITIWTTLVDEVERKHTKHDIRAWVRLAQNEVPVELGRWLHVVLTSYDPLDTARTMQFVQAHKLVVSPAMVQVMEIFIELITKFAGTVQIGRTHGQHALPITVGFWLATILSRLLYNTKKMDELVAALVGKISGAVGAYNAQAGLGILQKCGQTPFEERVLIKVGLKPAPISTQILPPESLAYYLFSCTMQSAVIAQLGRDCRHLMRTEIAEIGEPFEEGQVGSSTMAHKRNPINFENLEGMFIRTKNEFGKVLDTLVSEHQRDLVASSVYRDFPIIVVNLVQQLSTLLRKNDKGATFLSRLSVDEANLRRNFKMSANVILAEPLYIALQMAGYKGDAHKLINEKAVSLAKNANLKLIDAVKHLADNDADLWEAVRNIPEEVITLMREPENYIGLAKEKAMEVASSAGSYLKKAEIVLPIVGYGSRRTYKTYGEYIQDRFTGYHVGDDVEFADMKERIPVVAVAKGVVKKIGTVSGYGGLVIIQHEIDGEKINSLYGHLDIAQSPLKEGLAVEAGDYIAPMGEDKTKETDGERKHLHFALYKGDEIRLQGYEKDPNKLANWINPTDFFNEQGVKVDDYSRAYNPTSDLGGNIFKIRFAIPGGMEVEYIPQIQALNVFTLAGEGTARERSQVLIRYFDATDFQTLSTVTIHSTEDTNVGEGNFPAKRYDIEKKDGVADFPYQPSWRNERHIVTDFKTGPNYARFYVVAKNPELSENIYKAILQGLQVVP
;
A
#
# COMPACT_ATOMS: atom_id res chain seq x y z
N MET A 1 22.56 21.07 -25.24
CA MET A 1 21.52 20.00 -25.33
C MET A 1 21.34 19.46 -23.93
N ALA A 2 20.11 19.18 -23.51
CA ALA A 2 19.85 18.58 -22.21
C ALA A 2 20.51 17.19 -22.11
N ASN A 3 21.18 16.93 -20.99
CA ASN A 3 21.72 15.64 -20.63
C ASN A 3 20.59 14.78 -20.04
N ASN A 4 20.07 13.88 -20.87
CA ASN A 4 18.94 13.00 -20.53
C ASN A 4 19.38 11.58 -20.16
N PHE A 5 20.67 11.35 -19.90
CA PHE A 5 21.14 10.03 -19.48
C PHE A 5 20.63 9.71 -18.08
N LEU A 6 20.09 8.50 -17.92
CA LEU A 6 19.73 7.86 -16.67
C LEU A 6 20.99 7.31 -15.97
N PRO A 7 20.97 7.20 -14.63
CA PRO A 7 22.06 6.60 -13.89
C PRO A 7 22.34 5.15 -14.33
N GLY A 8 23.60 4.75 -14.21
CA GLY A 8 24.06 3.40 -14.57
C GLY A 8 24.61 3.30 -15.99
N ASN A 9 24.12 2.32 -16.77
CA ASN A 9 24.76 1.93 -18.04
C ASN A 9 24.12 2.65 -19.24
N LEU A 10 24.95 3.29 -20.08
CA LEU A 10 24.51 4.09 -21.23
C LEU A 10 23.78 3.29 -22.33
N ARG A 11 23.91 1.96 -22.36
CA ARG A 11 23.20 1.10 -23.32
C ARG A 11 21.77 0.78 -22.86
N TYR A 12 21.53 0.75 -21.56
CA TYR A 12 20.27 0.33 -20.95
C TYR A 12 19.57 1.55 -20.34
N GLN A 13 18.83 2.26 -21.20
CA GLN A 13 18.27 3.58 -20.92
C GLN A 13 16.76 3.59 -21.25
N PRO A 14 15.91 3.00 -20.39
CA PRO A 14 14.48 2.92 -20.62
C PRO A 14 13.84 4.31 -20.66
N LYS A 15 13.30 4.67 -21.83
CA LYS A 15 12.84 6.04 -22.14
C LYS A 15 11.81 6.60 -21.15
N GLY A 16 10.93 5.75 -20.61
CA GLY A 16 9.88 6.18 -19.67
C GLY A 16 10.42 6.80 -18.37
N LEU A 17 11.68 6.57 -18.01
CA LEU A 17 12.28 7.13 -16.80
C LEU A 17 13.03 8.45 -17.03
N ILE A 18 13.18 8.90 -18.28
CA ILE A 18 14.01 10.09 -18.61
C ILE A 18 13.47 11.35 -17.95
N ASP A 19 12.16 11.54 -17.93
CA ASP A 19 11.56 12.74 -17.32
C ASP A 19 11.60 12.75 -15.79
N ILE A 20 12.10 11.67 -15.17
CA ILE A 20 12.20 11.48 -13.72
C ILE A 20 13.65 11.53 -13.26
N TRP A 21 14.53 10.75 -13.91
CA TRP A 21 15.94 10.59 -13.54
C TRP A 21 16.93 10.91 -14.65
N GLY A 22 16.49 11.51 -15.75
CA GLY A 22 17.41 12.12 -16.71
C GLY A 22 18.30 13.11 -15.97
N TYR A 23 19.60 13.12 -16.29
CA TYR A 23 20.57 13.86 -15.49
C TYR A 23 20.18 15.32 -15.25
N ASP A 24 19.76 16.06 -16.28
CA ASP A 24 19.36 17.47 -16.18
C ASP A 24 17.98 17.71 -15.54
N VAL A 25 17.21 16.67 -15.22
CA VAL A 25 15.92 16.79 -14.51
C VAL A 25 16.00 16.44 -13.03
N LEU A 26 17.15 15.97 -12.53
CA LEU A 26 17.30 15.51 -11.14
C LEU A 26 16.93 16.57 -10.07
N TYR A 27 17.15 17.85 -10.37
CA TYR A 27 16.82 18.97 -9.45
C TYR A 27 15.42 19.56 -9.63
N ARG A 28 14.63 19.10 -10.62
CA ARG A 28 13.24 19.54 -10.78
C ARG A 28 12.40 19.34 -9.50
N PRO A 29 12.33 18.13 -8.91
CA PRO A 29 11.53 17.92 -7.70
C PRO A 29 12.09 18.65 -6.46
N VAL A 30 13.40 18.95 -6.43
CA VAL A 30 13.98 19.83 -5.38
C VAL A 30 13.37 21.23 -5.49
N GLY A 31 13.27 21.76 -6.70
CA GLY A 31 12.61 23.04 -6.96
C GLY A 31 11.14 23.04 -6.56
N GLU A 32 10.41 21.96 -6.86
CA GLU A 32 9.01 21.80 -6.45
C GLU A 32 8.84 21.89 -4.93
N VAL A 33 9.66 21.16 -4.15
CA VAL A 33 9.61 21.19 -2.68
C VAL A 33 9.95 22.58 -2.12
N GLU A 34 10.93 23.26 -2.70
CA GLU A 34 11.37 24.60 -2.29
C GLU A 34 10.30 25.66 -2.55
N LEU A 35 9.67 25.62 -3.74
CA LEU A 35 8.59 26.53 -4.11
C LEU A 35 7.35 26.31 -3.24
N VAL A 36 7.02 25.05 -2.93
CA VAL A 36 5.97 24.73 -1.98
C VAL A 36 6.30 25.26 -0.59
N SER A 37 7.52 25.06 -0.10
CA SER A 37 7.97 25.57 1.19
C SER A 37 7.86 27.10 1.28
N LEU A 38 8.23 27.79 0.20
CA LEU A 38 8.13 29.24 0.07
C LEU A 38 6.68 29.72 0.17
N ARG A 39 5.73 29.05 -0.52
CA ARG A 39 4.29 29.36 -0.46
C ARG A 39 3.73 29.14 0.95
N VAL A 40 4.04 28.00 1.57
CA VAL A 40 3.60 27.70 2.94
C VAL A 40 4.12 28.74 3.94
N LEU A 41 5.38 29.19 3.82
CA LEU A 41 5.94 30.24 4.67
C LEU A 41 5.20 31.58 4.52
N ALA A 42 4.76 31.94 3.32
CA ALA A 42 3.94 33.12 3.10
C ALA A 42 2.58 33.01 3.79
N GLU A 43 1.96 31.83 3.77
CA GLU A 43 0.62 31.65 4.31
C GLU A 43 0.52 31.70 5.82
N ILE A 44 1.52 31.13 6.49
CA ILE A 44 1.66 31.26 7.94
C ILE A 44 2.16 32.67 8.32
N GLY A 45 2.32 33.58 7.34
CA GLY A 45 2.69 34.97 7.56
C GLY A 45 4.11 35.14 8.05
N VAL A 46 5.04 34.30 7.58
CA VAL A 46 6.49 34.51 7.75
C VAL A 46 7.02 35.38 6.62
N ILE A 47 6.60 35.11 5.37
CA ILE A 47 6.95 35.94 4.21
C ILE A 47 5.85 37.00 4.01
N PRO A 48 6.21 38.28 3.83
CA PRO A 48 5.25 39.32 3.49
C PRO A 48 4.52 39.03 2.17
N GLU A 49 3.23 39.37 2.09
CA GLU A 49 2.43 39.19 0.88
C GLU A 49 3.02 39.95 -0.33
N SER A 50 3.63 41.11 -0.08
CA SER A 50 4.34 41.89 -1.10
C SER A 50 5.53 41.15 -1.71
N ASP A 51 6.22 40.31 -0.93
CA ASP A 51 7.41 39.60 -1.38
C ASP A 51 7.01 38.35 -2.17
N ILE A 52 6.06 37.56 -1.68
CA ILE A 52 5.60 36.35 -2.38
C ILE A 52 4.86 36.67 -3.68
N ALA A 53 4.20 37.84 -3.77
CA ALA A 53 3.56 38.32 -4.99
C ALA A 53 4.56 38.54 -6.15
N LEU A 54 5.87 38.59 -5.87
CA LEU A 54 6.92 38.67 -6.88
C LEU A 54 7.22 37.32 -7.56
N LEU A 55 6.65 36.21 -7.06
CA LEU A 55 6.79 34.89 -7.68
C LEU A 55 5.84 34.77 -8.88
N THR A 56 6.35 35.01 -10.08
CA THR A 56 5.56 34.84 -11.32
C THR A 56 5.57 33.39 -11.80
N PRO A 57 4.55 32.94 -12.57
CA PRO A 57 4.54 31.61 -13.17
C PRO A 57 5.78 31.32 -14.03
N GLU A 58 6.31 32.33 -14.72
CA GLU A 58 7.53 32.19 -15.53
C GLU A 58 8.76 32.00 -14.65
N ALA A 59 8.85 32.70 -13.52
CA ALA A 59 9.94 32.52 -12.56
C ALA A 59 9.90 31.13 -11.92
N GLU A 60 8.70 30.67 -11.55
CA GLU A 60 8.47 29.31 -11.06
C GLU A 60 8.93 28.26 -12.09
N GLN A 61 8.52 28.43 -13.35
CA GLN A 61 8.92 27.54 -14.43
C GLN A 61 10.45 27.51 -14.62
N ARG A 62 11.13 28.66 -14.52
CA ARG A 62 12.59 28.72 -14.59
C ARG A 62 13.25 28.00 -13.41
N ILE A 63 12.73 28.15 -12.19
CA ILE A 63 13.24 27.46 -10.99
C ILE A 63 13.14 25.93 -11.13
N ILE A 64 11.98 25.39 -11.53
CA ILE A 64 11.79 23.93 -11.67
C ILE A 64 12.52 23.34 -12.88
N THR A 65 13.02 24.17 -13.80
CA THR A 65 13.78 23.73 -14.99
C THR A 65 15.28 24.02 -14.90
N ILE A 66 15.80 24.39 -13.73
CA ILE A 66 17.25 24.51 -13.50
C ILE A 66 17.90 23.14 -13.78
N TRP A 67 18.78 23.11 -14.78
CA TRP A 67 19.50 21.91 -15.18
C TRP A 67 20.57 21.51 -14.16
N THR A 68 20.66 20.22 -13.86
CA THR A 68 21.71 19.65 -13.00
C THR A 68 23.12 19.98 -13.51
N THR A 69 23.36 19.94 -14.82
CA THR A 69 24.66 20.34 -15.38
C THR A 69 25.06 21.78 -15.05
N LEU A 70 24.09 22.70 -14.94
CA LEU A 70 24.31 24.07 -14.50
C LEU A 70 24.60 24.14 -13.00
N VAL A 71 23.88 23.34 -12.19
CA VAL A 71 24.17 23.19 -10.76
C VAL A 71 25.60 22.70 -10.55
N ASP A 72 26.03 21.67 -11.27
CA ASP A 72 27.39 21.12 -11.19
C ASP A 72 28.46 22.16 -11.55
N GLU A 73 28.17 23.03 -12.51
CA GLU A 73 29.09 24.12 -12.89
C GLU A 73 29.26 25.12 -11.75
N VAL A 74 28.15 25.58 -11.17
CA VAL A 74 28.16 26.52 -10.04
C VAL A 74 28.77 25.88 -8.80
N GLU A 75 28.50 24.61 -8.55
CA GLU A 75 29.08 23.85 -7.45
C GLU A 75 30.60 23.81 -7.57
N ARG A 76 31.11 23.36 -8.73
CA ARG A 76 32.56 23.24 -8.96
C ARG A 76 33.26 24.58 -8.91
N LYS A 77 32.65 25.66 -9.41
CA LYS A 77 33.30 26.97 -9.50
C LYS A 77 33.18 27.81 -8.23
N HIS A 78 32.09 27.68 -7.47
CA HIS A 78 31.74 28.68 -6.45
C HIS A 78 31.42 28.08 -5.07
N THR A 79 30.54 27.07 -4.99
CA THR A 79 29.96 26.71 -3.68
C THR A 79 30.60 25.48 -3.03
N LYS A 80 31.15 24.54 -3.82
CA LYS A 80 31.58 23.21 -3.36
C LYS A 80 30.48 22.47 -2.56
N HIS A 81 29.22 22.83 -2.83
CA HIS A 81 28.03 22.28 -2.21
C HIS A 81 26.87 22.41 -3.20
N ASP A 82 26.34 21.26 -3.60
CA ASP A 82 25.33 21.09 -4.64
C ASP A 82 24.00 21.84 -4.38
N ILE A 83 23.38 21.66 -3.22
CA ILE A 83 22.15 22.40 -2.87
C ILE A 83 22.40 23.89 -2.75
N ARG A 84 23.55 24.32 -2.21
CA ARG A 84 23.87 25.75 -2.17
C ARG A 84 24.07 26.34 -3.57
N ALA A 85 24.60 25.56 -4.52
CA ALA A 85 24.68 25.96 -5.92
C ALA A 85 23.29 26.10 -6.54
N TRP A 86 22.41 25.13 -6.31
CA TRP A 86 21.03 25.17 -6.77
C TRP A 86 20.27 26.37 -6.19
N VAL A 87 20.34 26.61 -4.87
CA VAL A 87 19.69 27.76 -4.22
C VAL A 87 20.18 29.07 -4.81
N ARG A 88 21.49 29.21 -5.07
CA ARG A 88 22.03 30.42 -5.70
C ARG A 88 21.48 30.64 -7.11
N LEU A 89 21.29 29.57 -7.88
CA LEU A 89 20.67 29.66 -9.21
C LEU A 89 19.21 30.07 -9.10
N ALA A 90 18.44 29.42 -8.24
CA ALA A 90 17.03 29.75 -7.99
C ALA A 90 16.84 31.21 -7.52
N GLN A 91 17.74 31.71 -6.67
CA GLN A 91 17.75 33.11 -6.23
C GLN A 91 17.95 34.12 -7.36
N ASN A 92 18.62 33.75 -8.46
CA ASN A 92 18.80 34.63 -9.61
C ASN A 92 17.58 34.65 -10.54
N GLU A 93 16.65 33.70 -10.39
CA GLU A 93 15.44 33.63 -11.21
C GLU A 93 14.30 34.53 -10.72
N VAL A 94 14.46 35.11 -9.53
CA VAL A 94 13.49 35.98 -8.85
C VAL A 94 14.14 37.29 -8.37
N PRO A 95 13.36 38.36 -8.10
CA PRO A 95 13.88 39.56 -7.47
C PRO A 95 14.53 39.30 -6.11
N VAL A 96 15.49 40.13 -5.70
CA VAL A 96 16.29 39.97 -4.47
C VAL A 96 15.41 39.92 -3.21
N GLU A 97 14.32 40.68 -3.21
CA GLU A 97 13.32 40.76 -2.14
C GLU A 97 12.67 39.40 -1.86
N LEU A 98 12.41 38.62 -2.92
CA LEU A 98 11.88 37.26 -2.82
C LEU A 98 13.00 36.23 -2.66
N GLY A 99 14.10 36.37 -3.39
CA GLY A 99 15.21 35.41 -3.40
C GLY A 99 15.81 35.16 -2.01
N ARG A 100 15.81 36.16 -1.12
CA ARG A 100 16.27 36.00 0.28
C ARG A 100 15.48 34.96 1.08
N TRP A 101 14.27 34.60 0.65
CA TRP A 101 13.38 33.66 1.34
C TRP A 101 13.54 32.21 0.87
N LEU A 102 14.21 31.96 -0.25
CA LEU A 102 14.49 30.60 -0.72
C LEU A 102 15.37 29.84 0.28
N HIS A 103 15.02 28.57 0.55
CA HIS A 103 15.70 27.70 1.51
C HIS A 103 15.67 28.17 2.98
N VAL A 104 14.77 29.08 3.35
CA VAL A 104 14.58 29.51 4.74
C VAL A 104 13.96 28.38 5.56
N VAL A 105 14.44 28.20 6.81
CA VAL A 105 14.06 27.14 7.79
C VAL A 105 14.37 25.70 7.38
N LEU A 106 14.93 25.49 6.18
CA LEU A 106 15.30 24.18 5.66
C LEU A 106 16.78 23.85 5.90
N THR A 107 17.10 22.57 5.86
CA THR A 107 18.45 22.05 5.60
C THR A 107 18.51 21.39 4.23
N SER A 108 19.70 21.16 3.68
CA SER A 108 19.90 20.59 2.34
C SER A 108 19.11 19.29 2.09
N TYR A 109 18.94 18.46 3.12
CA TYR A 109 18.26 17.17 3.00
C TYR A 109 16.74 17.21 3.18
N ASP A 110 16.17 18.33 3.62
CA ASP A 110 14.71 18.51 3.61
C ASP A 110 14.16 18.41 2.17
N PRO A 111 14.63 19.22 1.19
CA PRO A 111 14.17 19.09 -0.19
C PRO A 111 14.80 17.90 -0.91
N LEU A 112 16.05 17.50 -0.65
CA LEU A 112 16.69 16.39 -1.38
C LEU A 112 16.04 15.03 -1.12
N ASP A 113 15.82 14.64 0.15
CA ASP A 113 15.25 13.33 0.45
C ASP A 113 13.76 13.26 0.08
N THR A 114 13.04 14.36 0.29
CA THR A 114 11.64 14.50 -0.14
C THR A 114 11.54 14.39 -1.67
N ALA A 115 12.37 15.13 -2.41
CA ALA A 115 12.42 15.05 -3.87
C ALA A 115 12.78 13.66 -4.38
N ARG A 116 13.77 12.99 -3.77
CA ARG A 116 14.14 11.61 -4.13
C ARG A 116 12.96 10.66 -3.93
N THR A 117 12.22 10.81 -2.84
CA THR A 117 11.03 10.02 -2.56
C THR A 117 9.95 10.24 -3.62
N MET A 118 9.67 11.50 -3.99
CA MET A 118 8.75 11.84 -5.07
C MET A 118 9.13 11.15 -6.38
N GLN A 119 10.42 11.13 -6.73
CA GLN A 119 10.90 10.46 -7.94
C GLN A 119 10.63 8.94 -7.94
N PHE A 120 10.82 8.25 -6.81
CA PHE A 120 10.53 6.82 -6.71
C PHE A 120 9.03 6.52 -6.81
N VAL A 121 8.19 7.33 -6.15
CA VAL A 121 6.73 7.23 -6.27
C VAL A 121 6.30 7.43 -7.73
N GLN A 122 6.81 8.47 -8.38
CA GLN A 122 6.51 8.78 -9.78
C GLN A 122 6.99 7.67 -10.73
N ALA A 123 8.21 7.16 -10.55
CA ALA A 123 8.75 6.09 -11.38
C ALA A 123 7.93 4.80 -11.26
N HIS A 124 7.47 4.49 -10.04
CA HIS A 124 6.61 3.33 -9.83
C HIS A 124 5.27 3.51 -10.53
N LYS A 125 4.57 4.61 -10.25
CA LYS A 125 3.21 4.89 -10.75
C LYS A 125 3.19 5.01 -12.27
N LEU A 126 4.13 5.75 -12.86
CA LEU A 126 4.09 6.08 -14.29
C LEU A 126 4.74 5.01 -15.18
N VAL A 127 5.63 4.16 -14.63
CA VAL A 127 6.45 3.26 -15.45
C VAL A 127 6.42 1.82 -14.96
N VAL A 128 6.77 1.55 -13.70
CA VAL A 128 6.90 0.17 -13.20
C VAL A 128 5.55 -0.55 -13.17
N SER A 129 4.55 0.04 -12.50
CA SER A 129 3.23 -0.58 -12.33
C SER A 129 2.53 -0.83 -13.68
N PRO A 130 2.41 0.14 -14.60
CA PRO A 130 1.80 -0.10 -15.91
C PRO A 130 2.51 -1.17 -16.76
N ALA A 131 3.84 -1.26 -16.67
CA ALA A 131 4.60 -2.30 -17.35
C ALA A 131 4.40 -3.68 -16.71
N MET A 132 4.30 -3.75 -15.38
CA MET A 132 4.01 -4.98 -14.65
C MET A 132 2.61 -5.52 -14.97
N VAL A 133 1.60 -4.66 -15.05
CA VAL A 133 0.24 -5.01 -15.47
C VAL A 133 0.28 -5.69 -16.84
N GLN A 134 0.86 -5.04 -17.85
CA GLN A 134 0.96 -5.61 -19.20
C GLN A 134 1.68 -6.97 -19.24
N VAL A 135 2.77 -7.12 -18.47
CA VAL A 135 3.48 -8.40 -18.40
C VAL A 135 2.58 -9.49 -17.78
N MET A 136 1.86 -9.18 -16.70
CA MET A 136 0.96 -10.13 -16.05
C MET A 136 -0.24 -10.51 -16.94
N GLU A 137 -0.81 -9.56 -17.70
CA GLU A 137 -1.85 -9.85 -18.71
C GLU A 137 -1.37 -10.86 -19.74
N ILE A 138 -0.17 -10.67 -20.30
CA ILE A 138 0.42 -11.61 -21.26
C ILE A 138 0.65 -12.99 -20.61
N PHE A 139 1.09 -13.04 -19.35
CA PHE A 139 1.21 -14.31 -18.62
C PHE A 139 -0.14 -15.01 -18.47
N ILE A 140 -1.20 -14.29 -18.12
CA ILE A 140 -2.56 -14.84 -18.01
C ILE A 140 -3.00 -15.44 -19.35
N GLU A 141 -2.75 -14.76 -20.47
CA GLU A 141 -3.05 -15.25 -21.82
C GLU A 141 -2.27 -16.53 -22.13
N LEU A 142 -0.95 -16.54 -21.91
CA LEU A 142 -0.10 -17.70 -22.16
C LEU A 142 -0.47 -18.89 -21.28
N ILE A 143 -0.74 -18.67 -20.00
CA ILE A 143 -1.18 -19.71 -19.07
C ILE A 143 -2.50 -20.30 -19.55
N THR A 144 -3.47 -19.47 -19.90
CA THR A 144 -4.79 -19.92 -20.40
C THR A 144 -4.63 -20.76 -21.67
N LYS A 145 -3.78 -20.29 -22.61
CA LYS A 145 -3.50 -20.98 -23.87
C LYS A 145 -2.85 -22.35 -23.66
N PHE A 146 -1.92 -22.46 -22.72
CA PHE A 146 -1.10 -23.66 -22.52
C PHE A 146 -1.46 -24.46 -21.25
N ALA A 147 -2.61 -24.18 -20.64
CA ALA A 147 -3.03 -24.76 -19.36
C ALA A 147 -3.03 -26.30 -19.38
N GLY A 148 -3.44 -26.90 -20.50
CA GLY A 148 -3.47 -28.36 -20.72
C GLY A 148 -2.31 -28.92 -21.54
N THR A 149 -1.33 -28.10 -21.93
CA THR A 149 -0.21 -28.57 -22.77
C THR A 149 0.80 -29.33 -21.92
N VAL A 150 0.81 -30.66 -22.04
CA VAL A 150 1.67 -31.55 -21.24
C VAL A 150 3.15 -31.26 -21.49
N GLN A 151 3.92 -31.20 -20.40
CA GLN A 151 5.37 -31.07 -20.38
C GLN A 151 5.93 -32.06 -19.37
N ILE A 152 7.09 -32.66 -19.68
CA ILE A 152 7.79 -33.50 -18.70
C ILE A 152 8.35 -32.61 -17.57
N GLY A 153 7.98 -32.90 -16.32
CA GLY A 153 8.52 -32.19 -15.17
C GLY A 153 10.01 -32.46 -14.99
N ARG A 154 10.72 -31.52 -14.35
CA ARG A 154 12.16 -31.65 -14.13
C ARG A 154 12.57 -31.28 -12.71
N THR A 155 13.21 -32.22 -12.02
CA THR A 155 13.82 -32.00 -10.69
C THR A 155 15.32 -32.30 -10.79
N HIS A 156 16.17 -31.38 -10.32
CA HIS A 156 17.64 -31.49 -10.47
C HIS A 156 18.10 -31.69 -11.93
N GLY A 157 17.32 -31.18 -12.89
CA GLY A 157 17.56 -31.35 -14.32
C GLY A 157 17.24 -32.74 -14.88
N GLN A 158 16.66 -33.64 -14.08
CA GLN A 158 16.23 -34.98 -14.49
C GLN A 158 14.71 -35.03 -14.71
N HIS A 159 14.25 -35.89 -15.61
CA HIS A 159 12.82 -36.10 -15.82
C HIS A 159 12.13 -36.61 -14.55
N ALA A 160 11.02 -35.97 -14.21
CA ALA A 160 10.14 -36.27 -13.09
C ALA A 160 8.69 -36.39 -13.58
N LEU A 161 7.72 -36.40 -12.66
CA LEU A 161 6.31 -36.52 -13.02
C LEU A 161 5.84 -35.43 -14.02
N PRO A 162 4.85 -35.73 -14.87
CA PRO A 162 4.30 -34.78 -15.84
C PRO A 162 3.75 -33.51 -15.16
N ILE A 163 3.89 -32.38 -15.84
CA ILE A 163 3.23 -31.10 -15.55
C ILE A 163 2.58 -30.56 -16.82
N THR A 164 2.11 -29.31 -16.80
CA THR A 164 1.77 -28.58 -18.03
C THR A 164 2.62 -27.32 -18.20
N VAL A 165 2.79 -26.87 -19.44
CA VAL A 165 3.47 -25.60 -19.75
C VAL A 165 2.77 -24.43 -19.04
N GLY A 166 1.43 -24.44 -19.01
CA GLY A 166 0.66 -23.44 -18.27
C GLY A 166 0.95 -23.46 -16.77
N PHE A 167 1.15 -24.64 -16.17
CA PHE A 167 1.55 -24.74 -14.76
C PHE A 167 2.93 -24.13 -14.50
N TRP A 168 3.93 -24.41 -15.34
CA TRP A 168 5.25 -23.77 -15.23
C TRP A 168 5.15 -22.24 -15.31
N LEU A 169 4.44 -21.70 -16.31
CA LEU A 169 4.23 -20.26 -16.44
C LEU A 169 3.48 -19.68 -15.22
N ALA A 170 2.51 -20.40 -14.67
CA ALA A 170 1.77 -19.99 -13.47
C ALA A 170 2.68 -19.91 -12.23
N THR A 171 3.69 -20.77 -12.09
CA THR A 171 4.66 -20.65 -11.00
C THR A 171 5.44 -19.33 -11.04
N ILE A 172 5.72 -18.81 -12.25
CA ILE A 172 6.35 -17.51 -12.45
C ILE A 172 5.35 -16.39 -12.15
N LEU A 173 4.14 -16.44 -12.73
CA LEU A 173 3.11 -15.42 -12.52
C LEU A 173 2.74 -15.25 -11.04
N SER A 174 2.61 -16.34 -10.29
CA SER A 174 2.31 -16.29 -8.85
C SER A 174 3.36 -15.45 -8.09
N ARG A 175 4.64 -15.62 -8.41
CA ARG A 175 5.73 -14.84 -7.82
C ARG A 175 5.76 -13.39 -8.31
N LEU A 176 5.43 -13.12 -9.58
CA LEU A 176 5.31 -11.76 -10.11
C LEU A 176 4.19 -11.00 -9.38
N LEU A 177 3.02 -11.63 -9.21
CA LEU A 177 1.86 -11.06 -8.55
C LEU A 177 2.15 -10.71 -7.08
N TYR A 178 2.80 -11.62 -6.35
CA TYR A 178 3.16 -11.41 -4.95
C TYR A 178 4.04 -10.17 -4.76
N ASN A 179 5.13 -10.06 -5.53
CA ASN A 179 6.07 -8.96 -5.40
C ASN A 179 5.48 -7.64 -5.94
N THR A 180 4.61 -7.68 -6.96
CA THR A 180 3.87 -6.49 -7.43
C THR A 180 3.02 -5.90 -6.32
N LYS A 181 2.18 -6.71 -5.67
CA LYS A 181 1.37 -6.30 -4.51
C LYS A 181 2.22 -5.65 -3.41
N LYS A 182 3.41 -6.22 -3.14
CA LYS A 182 4.33 -5.66 -2.15
C LYS A 182 4.96 -4.35 -2.59
N MET A 183 5.36 -4.20 -3.86
CA MET A 183 5.86 -2.91 -4.37
C MET A 183 4.79 -1.81 -4.26
N ASP A 184 3.55 -2.12 -4.63
CA ASP A 184 2.41 -1.18 -4.58
C ASP A 184 2.12 -0.73 -3.12
N GLU A 185 2.14 -1.67 -2.17
CA GLU A 185 2.00 -1.36 -0.73
C GLU A 185 3.15 -0.48 -0.22
N LEU A 186 4.39 -0.83 -0.56
CA LEU A 186 5.59 -0.17 -0.02
C LEU A 186 5.80 1.23 -0.61
N VAL A 187 5.49 1.44 -1.89
CA VAL A 187 5.63 2.76 -2.51
C VAL A 187 4.61 3.76 -1.94
N ALA A 188 3.40 3.31 -1.63
CA ALA A 188 2.35 4.13 -1.02
C ALA A 188 2.68 4.52 0.43
N ALA A 189 3.55 3.75 1.09
CA ALA A 189 4.02 4.01 2.45
C ALA A 189 5.29 4.89 2.51
N LEU A 190 5.80 5.37 1.37
CA LEU A 190 6.95 6.27 1.36
C LEU A 190 6.57 7.65 1.95
N VAL A 191 7.54 8.27 2.61
CA VAL A 191 7.36 9.50 3.40
C VAL A 191 8.38 10.56 3.03
N GLY A 192 8.04 11.83 3.26
CA GLY A 192 8.96 12.96 3.11
C GLY A 192 9.42 13.52 4.47
N LYS A 193 10.27 14.55 4.42
CA LYS A 193 10.70 15.28 5.62
C LYS A 193 10.91 16.77 5.37
N ILE A 194 10.56 17.58 6.37
CA ILE A 194 10.89 19.01 6.48
C ILE A 194 11.18 19.27 7.97
N SER A 195 12.25 18.65 8.48
CA SER A 195 12.57 18.57 9.91
C SER A 195 13.82 19.36 10.31
N GLY A 196 14.50 19.94 9.33
CA GLY A 196 15.64 20.83 9.54
C GLY A 196 16.95 20.11 9.85
N ALA A 197 17.92 20.89 10.34
CA ALA A 197 19.34 20.51 10.34
C ALA A 197 19.71 19.22 11.09
N VAL A 198 18.97 18.84 12.14
CA VAL A 198 19.24 17.62 12.92
C VAL A 198 17.98 16.79 13.16
N GLY A 199 16.88 17.11 12.46
CA GLY A 199 15.58 16.45 12.62
C GLY A 199 14.77 16.87 13.85
N ALA A 200 15.29 17.80 14.67
CA ALA A 200 14.62 18.27 15.89
C ALA A 200 13.84 19.59 15.69
N TYR A 201 13.56 19.98 14.44
CA TYR A 201 12.74 21.15 14.11
C TYR A 201 13.24 22.47 14.72
N ASN A 202 14.54 22.58 15.04
CA ASN A 202 15.06 23.69 15.86
C ASN A 202 14.76 25.07 15.28
N ALA A 203 14.95 25.25 13.96
CA ALA A 203 14.65 26.50 13.30
C ALA A 203 13.14 26.81 13.36
N GLN A 204 12.30 25.80 13.14
CA GLN A 204 10.85 25.97 13.16
C GLN A 204 10.34 26.31 14.56
N ALA A 205 10.81 25.60 15.59
CA ALA A 205 10.41 25.81 16.98
C ALA A 205 11.00 27.11 17.57
N GLY A 206 12.29 27.35 17.35
CA GLY A 206 13.04 28.44 17.95
C GLY A 206 12.81 29.81 17.28
N LEU A 207 12.40 29.84 16.01
CA LEU A 207 12.18 31.08 15.26
C LEU A 207 10.69 31.45 15.10
N GLY A 208 9.79 30.83 15.86
CA GLY A 208 8.39 31.24 15.86
C GLY A 208 7.53 30.63 14.73
N ILE A 209 8.04 29.69 13.94
CA ILE A 209 7.33 29.11 12.79
C ILE A 209 6.18 28.24 13.27
N LEU A 210 6.43 27.34 14.23
CA LEU A 210 5.40 26.45 14.76
C LEU A 210 4.22 27.20 15.37
N GLN A 211 4.48 28.35 16.01
CA GLN A 211 3.45 29.21 16.62
C GLN A 211 2.55 29.87 15.57
N LYS A 212 3.02 29.99 14.32
CA LYS A 212 2.26 30.52 13.19
C LYS A 212 1.47 29.45 12.44
N CYS A 213 1.72 28.16 12.70
CA CYS A 213 1.16 27.03 11.97
C CYS A 213 -0.25 26.60 12.44
N GLY A 214 -0.80 27.17 13.51
CA GLY A 214 -2.12 26.74 14.01
C GLY A 214 -2.13 25.26 14.40
N GLN A 215 -3.09 24.49 13.88
CA GLN A 215 -3.22 23.06 14.18
C GLN A 215 -2.32 22.18 13.31
N THR A 216 -2.11 22.52 12.04
CA THR A 216 -1.26 21.75 11.12
C THR A 216 0.19 22.23 11.12
N PRO A 217 1.17 21.40 11.53
CA PRO A 217 2.59 21.73 11.50
C PRO A 217 3.12 22.10 10.10
N PHE A 218 4.15 22.94 10.05
CA PHE A 218 4.78 23.40 8.80
C PHE A 218 5.15 22.24 7.85
N GLU A 219 5.79 21.20 8.38
CA GLU A 219 6.19 20.01 7.61
C GLU A 219 4.99 19.33 6.93
N GLU A 220 3.90 19.13 7.66
CA GLU A 220 2.71 18.48 7.11
C GLU A 220 2.09 19.30 5.98
N ARG A 221 2.05 20.64 6.12
CA ARG A 221 1.55 21.54 5.06
C ARG A 221 2.33 21.39 3.76
N VAL A 222 3.66 21.35 3.86
CA VAL A 222 4.56 21.20 2.71
C VAL A 222 4.39 19.82 2.07
N LEU A 223 4.44 18.75 2.88
CA LEU A 223 4.44 17.39 2.37
C LEU A 223 3.12 16.99 1.70
N ILE A 224 1.98 17.44 2.24
CA ILE A 224 0.65 17.24 1.64
C ILE A 224 0.60 17.73 0.18
N LYS A 225 1.29 18.83 -0.14
CA LYS A 225 1.26 19.45 -1.48
C LYS A 225 2.11 18.73 -2.50
N VAL A 226 3.17 18.08 -2.04
CA VAL A 226 4.02 17.26 -2.89
C VAL A 226 3.58 15.80 -2.91
N GLY A 227 2.39 15.49 -2.34
CA GLY A 227 1.78 14.17 -2.38
C GLY A 227 2.38 13.16 -1.39
N LEU A 228 3.04 13.63 -0.33
CA LEU A 228 3.70 12.78 0.67
C LEU A 228 3.14 13.03 2.08
N LYS A 229 3.33 12.06 2.96
CA LYS A 229 3.11 12.21 4.41
C LYS A 229 4.45 12.46 5.12
N PRO A 230 4.45 13.16 6.27
CA PRO A 230 5.62 13.24 7.14
C PRO A 230 6.09 11.87 7.63
N ALA A 231 7.41 11.68 7.71
CA ALA A 231 7.96 10.59 8.50
C ALA A 231 7.57 10.76 9.99
N PRO A 232 7.29 9.68 10.74
CA PRO A 232 6.96 9.79 12.18
C PRO A 232 8.04 10.51 12.98
N ILE A 233 9.31 10.30 12.59
CA ILE A 233 10.48 11.02 13.07
C ILE A 233 11.58 10.90 12.01
N SER A 234 12.45 11.89 11.91
CA SER A 234 13.63 11.86 11.03
C SER A 234 14.81 12.54 11.71
N THR A 235 16.01 12.31 11.18
CA THR A 235 17.21 13.07 11.56
C THR A 235 17.47 14.15 10.51
N GLN A 236 18.73 14.51 10.21
CA GLN A 236 18.99 15.31 9.01
C GLN A 236 18.57 14.54 7.73
N ILE A 237 18.47 13.21 7.77
CA ILE A 237 18.00 12.35 6.67
C ILE A 237 16.72 11.59 7.03
N LEU A 238 16.03 11.06 6.01
CA LEU A 238 14.95 10.10 6.22
C LEU A 238 15.45 8.79 6.83
N PRO A 239 14.64 8.11 7.67
CA PRO A 239 14.85 6.72 8.01
C PRO A 239 14.95 5.86 6.72
N PRO A 240 15.97 5.00 6.59
CA PRO A 240 16.24 4.31 5.33
C PRO A 240 15.27 3.17 5.03
N GLU A 241 14.53 2.65 6.02
CA GLU A 241 13.81 1.39 5.95
C GLU A 241 12.72 1.38 4.87
N SER A 242 11.90 2.42 4.79
CA SER A 242 10.75 2.45 3.86
C SER A 242 11.21 2.33 2.40
N LEU A 243 12.22 3.13 2.01
CA LEU A 243 12.80 3.06 0.68
C LEU A 243 13.59 1.77 0.46
N ALA A 244 14.33 1.28 1.47
CA ALA A 244 15.07 0.04 1.37
C ALA A 244 14.16 -1.17 1.12
N TYR A 245 13.01 -1.26 1.80
CA TYR A 245 12.03 -2.32 1.55
C TYR A 245 11.43 -2.24 0.15
N TYR A 246 11.09 -1.05 -0.34
CA TYR A 246 10.61 -0.86 -1.70
C TYR A 246 11.65 -1.34 -2.74
N LEU A 247 12.91 -0.90 -2.61
CA LEU A 247 14.00 -1.30 -3.50
C LEU A 247 14.32 -2.81 -3.40
N PHE A 248 14.16 -3.40 -2.22
CA PHE A 248 14.26 -4.85 -2.05
C PHE A 248 13.17 -5.58 -2.84
N SER A 249 11.93 -5.09 -2.77
CA SER A 249 10.81 -5.66 -3.53
C SER A 249 11.05 -5.56 -5.04
N CYS A 250 11.58 -4.44 -5.54
CA CYS A 250 12.04 -4.34 -6.94
C CYS A 250 13.12 -5.36 -7.29
N THR A 251 14.05 -5.63 -6.37
CA THR A 251 15.11 -6.63 -6.54
C THR A 251 14.55 -8.06 -6.57
N MET A 252 13.57 -8.36 -5.72
CA MET A 252 12.86 -9.64 -5.71
C MET A 252 12.08 -9.84 -7.00
N GLN A 253 11.40 -8.80 -7.50
CA GLN A 253 10.74 -8.80 -8.81
C GLN A 253 11.73 -9.13 -9.93
N SER A 254 12.90 -8.47 -9.93
CA SER A 254 13.98 -8.72 -10.89
C SER A 254 14.47 -10.18 -10.88
N ALA A 255 14.53 -10.80 -9.70
CA ALA A 255 14.90 -12.21 -9.55
C ALA A 255 13.88 -13.17 -10.18
N VAL A 256 12.58 -12.88 -10.10
CA VAL A 256 11.53 -13.69 -10.73
C VAL A 256 11.66 -13.64 -12.25
N ILE A 257 11.92 -12.46 -12.82
CA ILE A 257 12.13 -12.31 -14.27
C ILE A 257 13.42 -13.02 -14.72
N ALA A 258 14.47 -13.01 -13.89
CA ALA A 258 15.68 -13.79 -14.15
C ALA A 258 15.45 -15.30 -14.11
N GLN A 259 14.56 -15.80 -13.22
CA GLN A 259 14.16 -17.21 -13.22
C GLN A 259 13.52 -17.60 -14.56
N LEU A 260 12.60 -16.78 -15.09
CA LEU A 260 12.02 -17.00 -16.42
C LEU A 260 13.10 -17.07 -17.49
N GLY A 261 14.05 -16.13 -17.49
CA GLY A 261 15.18 -16.13 -18.42
C GLY A 261 15.99 -17.43 -18.34
N ARG A 262 16.34 -17.85 -17.12
CA ARG A 262 17.11 -19.09 -16.90
C ARG A 262 16.36 -20.35 -17.35
N ASP A 263 15.08 -20.46 -17.03
CA ASP A 263 14.25 -21.59 -17.44
C ASP A 263 14.16 -21.66 -18.97
N CYS A 264 13.86 -20.54 -19.62
CA CYS A 264 13.77 -20.48 -21.08
C CYS A 264 15.12 -20.81 -21.76
N ARG A 265 16.25 -20.35 -21.22
CA ARG A 265 17.59 -20.72 -21.72
C ARG A 265 17.81 -22.23 -21.70
N HIS A 266 17.38 -22.90 -20.62
CA HIS A 266 17.49 -24.35 -20.51
C HIS A 266 16.55 -25.06 -21.47
N LEU A 267 15.29 -24.63 -21.54
CA LEU A 267 14.27 -25.22 -22.42
C LEU A 267 14.57 -24.99 -23.92
N MET A 268 15.39 -24.00 -24.25
CA MET A 268 15.91 -23.72 -25.60
C MET A 268 17.11 -24.56 -26.03
N ARG A 269 17.74 -25.31 -25.12
CA ARG A 269 18.89 -26.17 -25.48
C ARG A 269 18.48 -27.17 -26.56
N THR A 270 19.36 -27.43 -27.52
CA THR A 270 19.08 -28.24 -28.72
C THR A 270 18.49 -29.62 -28.40
N GLU A 271 18.95 -30.25 -27.34
CA GLU A 271 18.50 -31.55 -26.87
C GLU A 271 17.11 -31.53 -26.21
N ILE A 272 16.64 -30.36 -25.74
CA ILE A 272 15.30 -30.14 -25.17
C ILE A 272 14.39 -29.51 -26.23
N ALA A 273 14.68 -28.28 -26.66
CA ALA A 273 13.99 -27.54 -27.72
C ALA A 273 12.46 -27.41 -27.52
N GLU A 274 12.00 -27.26 -26.27
CA GLU A 274 10.58 -27.12 -25.94
C GLU A 274 10.08 -25.68 -26.07
N ILE A 275 10.94 -24.72 -25.72
CA ILE A 275 10.64 -23.30 -25.73
C ILE A 275 11.65 -22.60 -26.65
N GLY A 276 11.23 -21.51 -27.30
CA GLY A 276 12.08 -20.71 -28.18
C GLY A 276 11.83 -19.21 -28.04
N GLU A 277 12.89 -18.41 -28.22
CA GLU A 277 12.72 -16.97 -28.44
C GLU A 277 11.91 -16.71 -29.72
N PRO A 278 11.02 -15.70 -29.71
CA PRO A 278 10.41 -15.18 -30.93
C PRO A 278 11.48 -14.77 -31.94
N PHE A 279 11.30 -15.14 -33.21
CA PHE A 279 12.25 -14.82 -34.27
C PHE A 279 11.57 -13.99 -35.37
N GLU A 280 12.28 -12.96 -35.85
CA GLU A 280 11.82 -12.07 -36.91
C GLU A 280 12.55 -12.36 -38.22
N GLU A 281 11.87 -12.11 -39.33
CA GLU A 281 12.43 -12.30 -40.67
C GLU A 281 13.63 -11.35 -40.87
N GLY A 282 14.81 -11.89 -41.15
CA GLY A 282 16.06 -11.12 -41.31
C GLY A 282 16.93 -10.99 -40.04
N GLN A 283 16.50 -11.52 -38.88
CA GLN A 283 17.31 -11.50 -37.65
C GLN A 283 18.53 -12.44 -37.75
N VAL A 284 19.75 -11.92 -37.67
CA VAL A 284 20.99 -12.73 -37.71
C VAL A 284 21.32 -13.25 -36.31
N GLY A 285 21.09 -14.54 -36.05
CA GLY A 285 21.33 -15.18 -34.74
C GLY A 285 22.81 -15.45 -34.40
N SER A 286 23.65 -15.60 -35.42
CA SER A 286 25.10 -15.80 -35.32
C SER A 286 25.79 -15.30 -36.58
N SER A 287 26.93 -14.63 -36.45
CA SER A 287 27.70 -14.07 -37.58
C SER A 287 28.29 -15.13 -38.52
N THR A 288 28.31 -16.42 -38.12
CA THR A 288 28.94 -17.51 -38.89
C THR A 288 28.04 -18.72 -39.15
N MET A 289 26.94 -18.91 -38.41
CA MET A 289 26.09 -20.11 -38.50
C MET A 289 24.60 -19.75 -38.56
N ALA A 290 24.00 -19.82 -39.74
CA ALA A 290 22.60 -19.43 -39.98
C ALA A 290 21.55 -20.21 -39.18
N HIS A 291 21.87 -21.43 -38.74
CA HIS A 291 20.98 -22.28 -37.94
C HIS A 291 21.13 -22.08 -36.41
N LYS A 292 22.17 -21.37 -35.94
CA LYS A 292 22.46 -21.20 -34.50
C LYS A 292 21.65 -20.04 -33.92
N ARG A 293 20.75 -20.37 -32.99
CA ARG A 293 19.90 -19.42 -32.29
C ARG A 293 20.34 -19.30 -30.83
N ASN A 294 20.78 -18.10 -30.43
CA ASN A 294 21.23 -17.83 -29.07
C ASN A 294 20.09 -17.18 -28.25
N PRO A 295 19.89 -17.57 -26.98
CA PRO A 295 18.85 -17.02 -26.11
C PRO A 295 19.26 -15.65 -25.49
N ILE A 296 19.64 -14.69 -26.34
CA ILE A 296 20.28 -13.42 -25.92
C ILE A 296 19.35 -12.60 -25.02
N ASN A 297 18.05 -12.57 -25.31
CA ASN A 297 17.12 -11.80 -24.49
C ASN A 297 16.95 -12.44 -23.12
N PHE A 298 16.82 -13.76 -23.07
CA PHE A 298 16.75 -14.49 -21.81
C PHE A 298 18.04 -14.39 -20.98
N GLU A 299 19.21 -14.41 -21.61
CA GLU A 299 20.51 -14.14 -20.95
C GLU A 299 20.58 -12.73 -20.37
N ASN A 300 20.08 -11.73 -21.10
CA ASN A 300 20.02 -10.35 -20.62
C ASN A 300 19.07 -10.20 -19.42
N LEU A 301 17.94 -10.91 -19.36
CA LEU A 301 17.05 -10.89 -18.19
C LEU A 301 17.79 -11.33 -16.93
N GLU A 302 18.59 -12.38 -17.02
CA GLU A 302 19.38 -12.87 -15.89
C GLU A 302 20.55 -11.93 -15.55
N GLY A 303 21.23 -11.40 -16.56
CA GLY A 303 22.31 -10.42 -16.38
C GLY A 303 21.84 -9.14 -15.68
N MET A 304 20.63 -8.66 -15.98
CA MET A 304 20.05 -7.51 -15.28
C MET A 304 19.82 -7.79 -13.81
N PHE A 305 19.34 -8.98 -13.42
CA PHE A 305 19.20 -9.33 -12.01
C PHE A 305 20.53 -9.35 -11.27
N ILE A 306 21.61 -9.86 -11.88
CA ILE A 306 22.95 -9.84 -11.26
C ILE A 306 23.36 -8.40 -10.95
N ARG A 307 23.11 -7.47 -11.89
CA ARG A 307 23.36 -6.04 -11.68
C ARG A 307 22.50 -5.51 -10.53
N THR A 308 21.18 -5.69 -10.59
CA THR A 308 20.23 -5.25 -9.56
C THR A 308 20.59 -5.75 -8.17
N LYS A 309 20.94 -7.03 -8.03
CA LYS A 309 21.34 -7.64 -6.75
C LYS A 309 22.57 -6.95 -6.15
N ASN A 310 23.57 -6.63 -6.98
CA ASN A 310 24.78 -5.96 -6.51
C ASN A 310 24.51 -4.49 -6.15
N GLU A 311 23.64 -3.81 -6.90
CA GLU A 311 23.19 -2.45 -6.56
C GLU A 311 22.40 -2.43 -5.24
N PHE A 312 21.59 -3.45 -4.95
CA PHE A 312 20.89 -3.55 -3.67
C PHE A 312 21.84 -3.74 -2.48
N GLY A 313 23.00 -4.37 -2.68
CA GLY A 313 24.04 -4.44 -1.66
C GLY A 313 24.44 -3.05 -1.15
N LYS A 314 24.51 -2.06 -2.05
CA LYS A 314 24.79 -0.66 -1.69
C LYS A 314 23.70 -0.06 -0.79
N VAL A 315 22.43 -0.45 -0.99
CA VAL A 315 21.33 0.01 -0.13
C VAL A 315 21.54 -0.50 1.30
N LEU A 316 21.90 -1.77 1.46
CA LEU A 316 22.17 -2.38 2.77
C LEU A 316 23.31 -1.67 3.51
N ASP A 317 24.36 -1.27 2.80
CA ASP A 317 25.51 -0.57 3.39
C ASP A 317 25.15 0.82 3.93
N THR A 318 24.03 1.41 3.49
CA THR A 318 23.56 2.74 3.92
C THR A 318 22.52 2.70 5.05
N LEU A 319 22.17 1.52 5.55
CA LEU A 319 21.22 1.39 6.67
C LEU A 319 21.78 1.93 8.00
N VAL A 320 23.10 2.12 8.07
CA VAL A 320 23.78 2.66 9.25
C VAL A 320 24.30 4.05 8.92
N SER A 321 24.03 5.02 9.80
CA SER A 321 24.61 6.36 9.74
C SER A 321 24.99 6.85 11.14
N GLU A 322 25.98 7.72 11.23
CA GLU A 322 26.43 8.31 12.49
C GLU A 322 25.43 9.36 13.01
N HIS A 323 24.87 9.11 14.19
CA HIS A 323 24.01 10.04 14.92
C HIS A 323 22.87 10.62 14.06
N GLN A 324 22.87 11.92 13.80
CA GLN A 324 21.85 12.60 13.00
C GLN A 324 22.18 12.68 11.51
N ARG A 325 23.41 12.34 11.08
CA ARG A 325 23.86 12.12 9.70
C ARG A 325 25.39 12.18 9.59
N ASP A 326 25.95 11.29 8.78
CA ASP A 326 27.25 11.43 8.12
C ASP A 326 27.13 11.65 6.59
N LEU A 327 28.25 11.87 5.91
CA LEU A 327 28.28 12.06 4.44
C LEU A 327 28.68 10.80 3.66
N VAL A 328 28.97 9.68 4.32
CA VAL A 328 29.53 8.46 3.72
C VAL A 328 28.62 7.93 2.62
N ALA A 329 27.30 7.93 2.87
CA ALA A 329 26.31 7.39 1.94
C ALA A 329 25.89 8.34 0.80
N SER A 330 26.32 9.62 0.82
CA SER A 330 25.84 10.65 -0.12
C SER A 330 26.09 10.30 -1.60
N SER A 331 27.26 9.74 -1.93
CA SER A 331 27.57 9.27 -3.29
C SER A 331 26.80 8.00 -3.64
N VAL A 332 26.54 7.14 -2.67
CA VAL A 332 25.88 5.84 -2.83
C VAL A 332 24.39 6.00 -3.12
N TYR A 333 23.70 6.92 -2.46
CA TYR A 333 22.27 7.21 -2.70
C TYR A 333 21.96 7.58 -4.15
N ARG A 334 22.94 8.12 -4.89
CA ARG A 334 22.78 8.50 -6.30
C ARG A 334 22.65 7.28 -7.24
N ASP A 335 23.07 6.10 -6.78
CA ASP A 335 22.97 4.85 -7.53
C ASP A 335 21.66 4.10 -7.29
N PHE A 336 20.86 4.47 -6.28
CA PHE A 336 19.62 3.75 -5.97
C PHE A 336 18.63 3.63 -7.15
N PRO A 337 18.45 4.68 -7.99
CA PRO A 337 17.59 4.56 -9.16
C PRO A 337 18.01 3.46 -10.15
N ILE A 338 19.28 3.02 -10.15
CA ILE A 338 19.79 1.96 -11.04
C ILE A 338 19.02 0.65 -10.85
N ILE A 339 18.56 0.36 -9.62
CA ILE A 339 17.72 -0.81 -9.31
C ILE A 339 16.43 -0.79 -10.14
N VAL A 340 15.74 0.34 -10.15
CA VAL A 340 14.48 0.53 -10.90
C VAL A 340 14.76 0.56 -12.40
N VAL A 341 15.83 1.24 -12.85
CA VAL A 341 16.26 1.25 -14.26
C VAL A 341 16.50 -0.17 -14.78
N ASN A 342 17.20 -1.02 -14.03
CA ASN A 342 17.45 -2.40 -14.44
C ASN A 342 16.16 -3.25 -14.48
N LEU A 343 15.26 -3.07 -13.50
CA LEU A 343 13.94 -3.74 -13.51
C LEU A 343 13.13 -3.32 -14.74
N VAL A 344 13.01 -2.01 -14.99
CA VAL A 344 12.27 -1.49 -16.16
C VAL A 344 12.92 -1.95 -17.47
N GLN A 345 14.24 -2.13 -17.52
CA GLN A 345 14.92 -2.70 -18.69
C GLN A 345 14.53 -4.17 -18.94
N GLN A 346 14.37 -4.98 -17.88
CA GLN A 346 13.85 -6.34 -18.01
C GLN A 346 12.40 -6.32 -18.55
N LEU A 347 11.54 -5.49 -17.97
CA LEU A 347 10.14 -5.33 -18.42
C LEU A 347 10.06 -4.84 -19.86
N SER A 348 10.88 -3.85 -20.23
CA SER A 348 10.99 -3.34 -21.60
C SER A 348 11.44 -4.41 -22.59
N THR A 349 12.25 -5.38 -22.13
CA THR A 349 12.67 -6.52 -22.97
C THR A 349 11.51 -7.47 -23.21
N LEU A 350 10.72 -7.81 -22.18
CA LEU A 350 9.52 -8.64 -22.27
C LEU A 350 8.42 -7.98 -23.12
N LEU A 351 8.27 -6.67 -23.00
CA LEU A 351 7.25 -5.86 -23.70
C LEU A 351 7.71 -5.35 -25.07
N ARG A 352 8.94 -5.67 -25.51
CA ARG A 352 9.47 -5.18 -26.79
C ARG A 352 8.61 -5.68 -27.95
N LYS A 353 7.97 -4.75 -28.65
CA LYS A 353 7.10 -5.04 -29.79
C LYS A 353 7.93 -5.33 -31.05
N ASN A 354 7.45 -6.22 -31.89
CA ASN A 354 7.89 -6.35 -33.27
C ASN A 354 7.14 -5.37 -34.19
N ASP A 355 7.42 -5.42 -35.49
CA ASP A 355 6.76 -4.60 -36.52
C ASP A 355 5.24 -4.79 -36.60
N LYS A 356 4.72 -5.92 -36.08
CA LYS A 356 3.29 -6.24 -36.03
C LYS A 356 2.63 -5.84 -34.70
N GLY A 357 3.37 -5.18 -33.80
CA GLY A 357 2.88 -4.72 -32.50
C GLY A 357 2.82 -5.79 -31.41
N ALA A 358 3.21 -7.04 -31.69
CA ALA A 358 3.20 -8.14 -30.72
C ALA A 358 4.47 -8.11 -29.85
N THR A 359 4.28 -8.20 -28.53
CA THR A 359 5.38 -8.15 -27.55
C THR A 359 6.29 -9.38 -27.63
N PHE A 360 7.51 -9.27 -27.12
CA PHE A 360 8.45 -10.40 -27.07
C PHE A 360 7.87 -11.56 -26.26
N LEU A 361 7.31 -11.29 -25.08
CA LEU A 361 6.77 -12.32 -24.20
C LEU A 361 5.57 -13.05 -24.83
N SER A 362 4.62 -12.34 -25.45
CA SER A 362 3.42 -12.96 -26.05
C SER A 362 3.74 -13.90 -27.22
N ARG A 363 4.90 -13.72 -27.84
CA ARG A 363 5.36 -14.53 -28.98
C ARG A 363 6.25 -15.71 -28.57
N LEU A 364 6.36 -16.02 -27.27
CA LEU A 364 7.13 -17.17 -26.80
C LEU A 364 6.73 -18.43 -27.59
N SER A 365 7.70 -19.06 -28.26
CA SER A 365 7.41 -20.27 -29.04
C SER A 365 7.36 -21.47 -28.12
N VAL A 366 6.28 -22.26 -28.22
CA VAL A 366 6.12 -23.55 -27.54
C VAL A 366 6.05 -24.62 -28.61
N ASP A 367 7.04 -25.52 -28.64
CA ASP A 367 7.11 -26.61 -29.62
C ASP A 367 6.50 -27.89 -29.05
N GLU A 368 5.23 -28.11 -29.36
CA GLU A 368 4.51 -29.30 -28.89
C GLU A 368 5.08 -30.62 -29.44
N ALA A 369 5.74 -30.61 -30.60
CA ALA A 369 6.35 -31.82 -31.13
C ALA A 369 7.56 -32.22 -30.27
N ASN A 370 8.38 -31.25 -29.87
CA ASN A 370 9.49 -31.48 -28.95
C ASN A 370 9.04 -31.80 -27.52
N LEU A 371 7.97 -31.17 -27.03
CA LEU A 371 7.35 -31.55 -25.75
C LEU A 371 6.94 -33.04 -25.75
N ARG A 372 6.24 -33.48 -26.81
CA ARG A 372 5.84 -34.88 -26.99
C ARG A 372 7.06 -35.81 -27.14
N ARG A 373 8.10 -35.39 -27.86
CA ARG A 373 9.35 -36.15 -28.03
C ARG A 373 10.04 -36.38 -26.68
N ASN A 374 10.23 -35.32 -25.90
CA ASN A 374 10.94 -35.39 -24.63
C ASN A 374 10.17 -36.19 -23.58
N PHE A 375 8.84 -36.04 -23.57
CA PHE A 375 7.97 -36.85 -22.73
C PHE A 375 8.13 -38.36 -22.99
N LYS A 376 8.14 -38.76 -24.27
CA LYS A 376 8.29 -40.17 -24.68
C LYS A 376 9.61 -40.80 -24.25
N MET A 377 10.66 -40.02 -23.99
CA MET A 377 11.96 -40.54 -23.54
C MET A 377 11.88 -41.27 -22.19
N SER A 378 10.89 -40.95 -21.35
CA SER A 378 10.73 -41.55 -20.02
C SER A 378 9.32 -42.09 -19.75
N ALA A 379 8.39 -41.96 -20.71
CA ALA A 379 7.00 -42.35 -20.56
C ALA A 379 6.80 -43.80 -20.04
N ASN A 380 7.67 -44.73 -20.44
CA ASN A 380 7.56 -46.14 -20.03
C ASN A 380 7.86 -46.40 -18.54
N VAL A 381 8.47 -45.44 -17.83
CA VAL A 381 8.92 -45.63 -16.44
C VAL A 381 8.53 -44.48 -15.50
N ILE A 382 8.02 -43.37 -16.03
CA ILE A 382 7.77 -42.15 -15.26
C ILE A 382 6.70 -42.32 -14.16
N LEU A 383 5.82 -43.31 -14.31
CA LEU A 383 4.76 -43.62 -13.36
C LEU A 383 5.17 -44.68 -12.32
N ALA A 384 6.47 -44.91 -12.10
CA ALA A 384 6.95 -45.86 -11.10
C ALA A 384 6.41 -45.55 -9.70
N GLU A 385 6.45 -44.27 -9.31
CA GLU A 385 5.93 -43.83 -8.01
C GLU A 385 4.45 -44.13 -7.83
N PRO A 386 3.54 -43.58 -8.66
CA PRO A 386 2.12 -43.77 -8.42
C PRO A 386 1.69 -45.23 -8.63
N LEU A 387 2.42 -46.03 -9.41
CA LEU A 387 2.11 -47.44 -9.59
C LEU A 387 2.44 -48.29 -8.35
N TYR A 388 3.57 -48.05 -7.66
CA TYR A 388 3.84 -48.79 -6.42
C TYR A 388 2.86 -48.38 -5.31
N ILE A 389 2.48 -47.09 -5.26
CA ILE A 389 1.46 -46.59 -4.32
C ILE A 389 0.12 -47.27 -4.58
N ALA A 390 -0.31 -47.33 -5.84
CA ALA A 390 -1.55 -48.00 -6.24
C ALA A 390 -1.57 -49.48 -5.84
N LEU A 391 -0.46 -50.21 -6.06
CA LEU A 391 -0.32 -51.61 -5.64
C LEU A 391 -0.43 -51.79 -4.13
N GLN A 392 0.21 -50.90 -3.36
CA GLN A 392 0.17 -50.94 -1.90
C GLN A 392 -1.25 -50.66 -1.38
N MET A 393 -1.93 -49.66 -1.94
CA MET A 393 -3.33 -49.35 -1.62
C MET A 393 -4.28 -50.48 -1.99
N ALA A 394 -3.97 -51.22 -3.07
CA ALA A 394 -4.75 -52.36 -3.54
C ALA A 394 -4.50 -53.66 -2.73
N GLY A 395 -3.66 -53.59 -1.70
CA GLY A 395 -3.44 -54.69 -0.74
C GLY A 395 -2.29 -55.62 -1.09
N TYR A 396 -1.33 -55.20 -1.93
CA TYR A 396 -0.13 -56.02 -2.17
C TYR A 396 0.63 -56.27 -0.86
N LYS A 397 0.83 -57.55 -0.53
CA LYS A 397 1.46 -57.98 0.73
C LYS A 397 2.99 -57.83 0.72
N GLY A 398 3.60 -57.76 -0.46
CA GLY A 398 5.04 -57.60 -0.63
C GLY A 398 5.49 -56.14 -0.63
N ASP A 399 6.80 -55.94 -0.79
CA ASP A 399 7.37 -54.60 -0.95
C ASP A 399 7.11 -54.07 -2.38
N ALA A 400 6.02 -53.33 -2.55
CA ALA A 400 5.61 -52.74 -3.83
C ALA A 400 6.69 -51.80 -4.39
N HIS A 401 7.34 -51.01 -3.53
CA HIS A 401 8.37 -50.06 -3.93
C HIS A 401 9.57 -50.78 -4.53
N LYS A 402 10.07 -51.82 -3.84
CA LYS A 402 11.17 -52.66 -4.32
C LYS A 402 10.79 -53.42 -5.60
N LEU A 403 9.59 -54.00 -5.63
CA LEU A 403 9.08 -54.71 -6.82
C LEU A 403 9.10 -53.82 -8.06
N ILE A 404 8.55 -52.61 -7.96
CA ILE A 404 8.48 -51.69 -9.10
C ILE A 404 9.88 -51.23 -9.51
N ASN A 405 10.67 -50.72 -8.57
CA ASN A 405 11.95 -50.09 -8.90
C ASN A 405 13.03 -51.07 -9.37
N GLU A 406 13.09 -52.27 -8.78
CA GLU A 406 14.13 -53.26 -9.12
C GLU A 406 13.72 -54.20 -10.25
N LYS A 407 12.42 -54.58 -10.33
CA LYS A 407 11.95 -55.57 -11.31
C LYS A 407 11.15 -54.94 -12.44
N ALA A 408 10.05 -54.25 -12.13
CA ALA A 408 9.11 -53.79 -13.16
C ALA A 408 9.73 -52.72 -14.08
N VAL A 409 10.46 -51.75 -13.51
CA VAL A 409 11.17 -50.71 -14.29
C VAL A 409 12.23 -51.32 -15.21
N SER A 410 12.99 -52.30 -14.71
CA SER A 410 13.99 -53.01 -15.50
C SER A 410 13.36 -53.77 -16.67
N LEU A 411 12.28 -54.52 -16.39
CA LEU A 411 11.52 -55.27 -17.40
C LEU A 411 10.90 -54.32 -18.44
N ALA A 412 10.28 -53.23 -18.00
CA ALA A 412 9.67 -52.23 -18.89
C ALA A 412 10.69 -51.61 -19.85
N LYS A 413 11.90 -51.28 -19.35
CA LYS A 413 12.99 -50.76 -20.19
C LYS A 413 13.50 -51.80 -21.19
N ASN A 414 13.78 -53.02 -20.73
CA ASN A 414 14.42 -54.05 -21.56
C ASN A 414 13.46 -54.60 -22.64
N ALA A 415 12.18 -54.74 -22.32
CA ALA A 415 11.16 -55.25 -23.23
C ALA A 415 10.38 -54.15 -23.97
N ASN A 416 10.71 -52.87 -23.72
CA ASN A 416 10.00 -51.70 -24.25
C ASN A 416 8.47 -51.76 -24.01
N LEU A 417 8.10 -52.14 -22.78
CA LEU A 417 6.71 -52.22 -22.34
C LEU A 417 6.32 -50.97 -21.56
N LYS A 418 5.02 -50.67 -21.49
CA LYS A 418 4.52 -49.75 -20.48
C LYS A 418 4.70 -50.38 -19.10
N LEU A 419 4.95 -49.56 -18.08
CA LEU A 419 5.23 -50.06 -16.73
C LEU A 419 4.12 -50.98 -16.19
N ILE A 420 2.86 -50.62 -16.44
CA ILE A 420 1.72 -51.43 -16.01
C ILE A 420 1.67 -52.81 -16.69
N ASP A 421 2.11 -52.91 -17.94
CA ASP A 421 2.16 -54.20 -18.65
C ASP A 421 3.32 -55.06 -18.13
N ALA A 422 4.44 -54.44 -17.75
CA ALA A 422 5.53 -55.14 -17.05
C ALA A 422 5.08 -55.68 -15.68
N VAL A 423 4.27 -54.93 -14.92
CA VAL A 423 3.69 -55.42 -13.66
C VAL A 423 2.73 -56.59 -13.90
N LYS A 424 1.88 -56.52 -14.93
CA LYS A 424 0.97 -57.62 -15.29
C LYS A 424 1.74 -58.91 -15.64
N HIS A 425 2.84 -58.81 -16.38
CA HIS A 425 3.70 -59.98 -16.64
C HIS A 425 4.36 -60.55 -15.39
N LEU A 426 4.76 -59.71 -14.43
CA LEU A 426 5.26 -60.20 -13.15
C LEU A 426 4.14 -60.89 -12.34
N ALA A 427 2.91 -60.37 -12.44
CA ALA A 427 1.73 -60.91 -11.76
C ALA A 427 1.32 -62.30 -12.27
N ASP A 428 1.61 -62.65 -13.53
CA ASP A 428 1.32 -63.98 -14.09
C ASP A 428 1.95 -65.13 -13.28
N ASN A 429 3.01 -64.85 -12.50
CA ASN A 429 3.72 -65.82 -11.66
C ASN A 429 3.67 -65.50 -10.15
N ASP A 430 2.85 -64.54 -9.72
CA ASP A 430 2.72 -64.11 -8.32
C ASP A 430 1.23 -63.85 -8.00
N ALA A 431 0.60 -64.81 -7.29
CA ALA A 431 -0.83 -64.76 -7.00
C ALA A 431 -1.24 -63.57 -6.11
N ASP A 432 -0.39 -63.19 -5.15
CA ASP A 432 -0.62 -62.04 -4.28
C ASP A 432 -0.52 -60.73 -5.08
N LEU A 433 0.43 -60.63 -6.01
CA LEU A 433 0.55 -59.50 -6.93
C LEU A 433 -0.64 -59.45 -7.90
N TRP A 434 -1.08 -60.58 -8.42
CA TRP A 434 -2.21 -60.66 -9.34
C TRP A 434 -3.53 -60.24 -8.67
N GLU A 435 -3.74 -60.63 -7.41
CA GLU A 435 -4.87 -60.14 -6.61
C GLU A 435 -4.80 -58.62 -6.41
N ALA A 436 -3.64 -58.08 -6.03
CA ALA A 436 -3.47 -56.64 -5.86
C ALA A 436 -3.71 -55.87 -7.18
N VAL A 437 -3.17 -56.35 -8.31
CA VAL A 437 -3.38 -55.70 -9.62
C VAL A 437 -4.87 -55.66 -10.00
N ARG A 438 -5.65 -56.71 -9.70
CA ARG A 438 -7.10 -56.72 -9.94
C ARG A 438 -7.88 -55.77 -9.04
N ASN A 439 -7.37 -55.49 -7.85
CA ASN A 439 -7.99 -54.60 -6.88
C ASN A 439 -7.70 -53.11 -7.19
N ILE A 440 -6.75 -52.81 -8.09
CA ILE A 440 -6.53 -51.44 -8.56
C ILE A 440 -7.76 -51.00 -9.37
N PRO A 441 -8.38 -49.84 -9.06
CA PRO A 441 -9.50 -49.31 -9.83
C PRO A 441 -9.17 -49.13 -11.31
N GLU A 442 -10.13 -49.42 -12.21
CA GLU A 442 -9.91 -49.36 -13.66
C GLU A 442 -9.53 -47.95 -14.15
N GLU A 443 -10.02 -46.91 -13.49
CA GLU A 443 -9.63 -45.52 -13.74
C GLU A 443 -8.13 -45.28 -13.49
N VAL A 444 -7.57 -45.88 -12.43
CA VAL A 444 -6.14 -45.80 -12.13
C VAL A 444 -5.35 -46.63 -13.14
N ILE A 445 -5.81 -47.83 -13.50
CA ILE A 445 -5.18 -48.64 -14.57
C ILE A 445 -5.13 -47.87 -15.89
N THR A 446 -6.22 -47.21 -16.25
CA THR A 446 -6.31 -46.38 -17.47
C THR A 446 -5.29 -45.25 -17.43
N LEU A 447 -5.21 -44.54 -16.31
CA LEU A 447 -4.21 -43.49 -16.09
C LEU A 447 -2.76 -44.02 -16.19
N MET A 448 -2.49 -45.23 -15.69
CA MET A 448 -1.18 -45.87 -15.82
C MET A 448 -0.82 -46.27 -17.26
N ARG A 449 -1.83 -46.37 -18.15
CA ARG A 449 -1.62 -46.62 -19.58
C ARG A 449 -1.38 -45.33 -20.36
N GLU A 450 -1.80 -44.19 -19.84
CA GLU A 450 -1.73 -42.88 -20.49
C GLU A 450 -0.95 -41.90 -19.60
N PRO A 451 0.39 -42.07 -19.48
CA PRO A 451 1.21 -41.26 -18.59
C PRO A 451 1.13 -39.76 -18.84
N GLU A 452 0.81 -39.34 -20.06
CA GLU A 452 0.55 -37.94 -20.42
C GLU A 452 -0.63 -37.32 -19.65
N ASN A 453 -1.57 -38.13 -19.17
CA ASN A 453 -2.73 -37.68 -18.40
C ASN A 453 -2.43 -37.58 -16.90
N TYR A 454 -1.26 -38.05 -16.43
CA TYR A 454 -0.84 -37.97 -15.03
C TYR A 454 -0.27 -36.57 -14.66
N ILE A 455 -1.05 -35.52 -14.94
CA ILE A 455 -0.67 -34.10 -14.69
C ILE A 455 -1.18 -33.58 -13.34
N GLY A 456 -1.86 -34.41 -12.55
CA GLY A 456 -2.47 -33.99 -11.27
C GLY A 456 -3.38 -32.78 -11.46
N LEU A 457 -3.25 -31.79 -10.57
CA LEU A 457 -4.01 -30.52 -10.63
C LEU A 457 -3.26 -29.40 -11.37
N ALA A 458 -2.29 -29.73 -12.24
CA ALA A 458 -1.44 -28.74 -12.88
C ALA A 458 -2.26 -27.70 -13.68
N LYS A 459 -3.27 -28.15 -14.42
CA LYS A 459 -4.14 -27.28 -15.21
C LYS A 459 -5.00 -26.38 -14.30
N GLU A 460 -5.63 -26.97 -13.29
CA GLU A 460 -6.52 -26.28 -12.35
C GLU A 460 -5.74 -25.22 -11.57
N LYS A 461 -4.57 -25.57 -11.04
CA LYS A 461 -3.69 -24.62 -10.32
C LYS A 461 -3.18 -23.51 -11.22
N ALA A 462 -2.88 -23.80 -12.48
CA ALA A 462 -2.48 -22.77 -13.44
C ALA A 462 -3.61 -21.74 -13.65
N MET A 463 -4.84 -22.22 -13.85
CA MET A 463 -6.02 -21.37 -14.03
C MET A 463 -6.39 -20.60 -12.76
N GLU A 464 -6.24 -21.19 -11.58
CA GLU A 464 -6.45 -20.52 -10.27
C GLU A 464 -5.52 -19.30 -10.12
N VAL A 465 -4.23 -19.47 -10.43
CA VAL A 465 -3.25 -18.37 -10.38
C VAL A 465 -3.58 -17.30 -11.43
N ALA A 466 -3.90 -17.70 -12.66
CA ALA A 466 -4.28 -16.76 -13.72
C ALA A 466 -5.55 -15.96 -13.34
N SER A 467 -6.53 -16.61 -12.71
CA SER A 467 -7.74 -15.96 -12.20
C SER A 467 -7.44 -15.00 -11.04
N SER A 468 -6.58 -15.39 -10.10
CA SER A 468 -6.15 -14.52 -8.99
C SER A 468 -5.41 -13.28 -9.47
N ALA A 469 -4.50 -13.44 -10.44
CA ALA A 469 -3.82 -12.33 -11.08
C ALA A 469 -4.82 -11.45 -11.85
N GLY A 470 -5.70 -12.04 -12.66
CA GLY A 470 -6.74 -11.30 -13.38
C GLY A 470 -7.67 -10.51 -12.46
N SER A 471 -7.99 -11.07 -11.28
CA SER A 471 -8.79 -10.36 -10.26
C SER A 471 -8.02 -9.18 -9.68
N TYR A 472 -6.72 -9.33 -9.43
CA TYR A 472 -5.87 -8.21 -8.98
C TYR A 472 -5.78 -7.10 -10.02
N LEU A 473 -5.61 -7.43 -11.30
CA LEU A 473 -5.51 -6.46 -12.38
C LEU A 473 -6.83 -5.76 -12.69
N LYS A 474 -7.96 -6.44 -12.43
CA LYS A 474 -9.30 -5.88 -12.54
C LYS A 474 -9.70 -5.04 -11.35
N LYS A 475 -9.05 -5.24 -10.19
CA LYS A 475 -9.27 -4.39 -9.02
C LYS A 475 -8.92 -2.97 -9.44
N ALA A 476 -9.88 -2.06 -9.33
CA ALA A 476 -9.63 -0.68 -9.70
C ALA A 476 -8.45 -0.17 -8.87
N GLU A 477 -7.52 0.55 -9.49
CA GLU A 477 -6.53 1.29 -8.72
C GLU A 477 -7.30 2.30 -7.87
N ILE A 478 -7.21 2.15 -6.55
CA ILE A 478 -7.93 2.98 -5.59
C ILE A 478 -6.91 3.81 -4.83
N VAL A 479 -7.12 5.12 -4.79
CA VAL A 479 -6.34 6.06 -4.00
C VAL A 479 -7.25 6.89 -3.10
N LEU A 480 -6.69 7.44 -2.04
CA LEU A 480 -7.40 8.40 -1.20
C LEU A 480 -7.67 9.69 -2.00
N PRO A 481 -8.85 10.31 -1.86
CA PRO A 481 -9.26 11.46 -2.68
C PRO A 481 -8.46 12.72 -2.34
N ILE A 482 -7.79 12.74 -1.19
CA ILE A 482 -7.00 13.88 -0.70
C ILE A 482 -5.92 13.37 0.25
N VAL A 483 -4.77 14.04 0.29
CA VAL A 483 -3.69 13.69 1.24
C VAL A 483 -4.13 14.01 2.66
N GLY A 484 -3.79 13.15 3.62
CA GLY A 484 -4.25 13.31 5.01
C GLY A 484 -5.68 12.85 5.25
N TYR A 485 -6.32 12.15 4.30
CA TYR A 485 -7.69 11.64 4.41
C TYR A 485 -7.99 11.00 5.77
N GLY A 486 -7.17 10.02 6.21
CA GLY A 486 -7.37 9.34 7.49
C GLY A 486 -7.09 10.23 8.71
N SER A 487 -6.09 11.10 8.65
CA SER A 487 -5.70 11.94 9.78
C SER A 487 -6.55 13.21 9.97
N ARG A 488 -7.28 13.63 8.93
CA ARG A 488 -8.05 14.88 8.90
C ARG A 488 -9.55 14.68 8.75
N ARG A 489 -10.02 13.44 8.75
CA ARG A 489 -11.46 13.13 8.77
C ARG A 489 -12.09 13.70 10.05
N THR A 490 -13.20 14.41 9.89
CA THR A 490 -13.93 15.09 10.97
C THR A 490 -15.10 14.28 11.48
N TYR A 491 -15.74 14.83 12.52
CA TYR A 491 -16.69 14.16 13.41
C TYR A 491 -17.99 13.70 12.76
N LYS A 492 -18.44 14.28 11.64
CA LYS A 492 -19.60 13.75 10.90
C LYS A 492 -19.16 12.50 10.16
N THR A 493 -19.45 11.35 10.76
CA THR A 493 -19.09 10.05 10.20
C THR A 493 -20.23 9.46 9.41
N TYR A 494 -19.91 8.66 8.39
CA TYR A 494 -20.89 7.87 7.66
C TYR A 494 -21.83 7.14 8.64
N GLY A 495 -23.13 7.31 8.46
CA GLY A 495 -24.17 6.68 9.27
C GLY A 495 -24.46 7.37 10.61
N GLU A 496 -23.82 8.49 10.92
CA GLU A 496 -24.19 9.31 12.07
C GLU A 496 -25.45 10.14 11.77
N TYR A 497 -26.44 10.06 12.66
CA TYR A 497 -27.67 10.83 12.51
C TYR A 497 -27.49 12.25 13.05
N ILE A 498 -27.48 13.23 12.15
CA ILE A 498 -27.29 14.65 12.45
C ILE A 498 -28.64 15.35 12.58
N GLN A 499 -28.80 16.15 13.64
CA GLN A 499 -29.95 17.04 13.88
C GLN A 499 -29.45 18.49 14.08
N ASP A 500 -28.89 19.08 13.03
CA ASP A 500 -28.39 20.47 13.02
C ASP A 500 -29.07 21.32 11.91
N ARG A 501 -28.32 22.17 11.21
CA ARG A 501 -28.75 22.84 9.97
C ARG A 501 -29.27 21.83 8.93
N PHE A 502 -28.74 20.60 8.95
CA PHE A 502 -29.15 19.47 8.14
C PHE A 502 -29.70 18.35 9.04
N THR A 503 -30.66 17.58 8.53
CA THR A 503 -31.30 16.49 9.29
C THR A 503 -31.27 15.19 8.50
N GLY A 504 -30.59 14.18 9.04
CA GLY A 504 -30.47 12.83 8.46
C GLY A 504 -29.14 12.13 8.82
N TYR A 505 -29.00 10.87 8.42
CA TYR A 505 -27.76 10.10 8.48
C TYR A 505 -26.76 10.65 7.46
N HIS A 506 -25.59 11.08 7.92
CA HIS A 506 -24.52 11.54 7.03
C HIS A 506 -24.03 10.37 6.16
N VAL A 507 -23.77 10.63 4.87
CA VAL A 507 -23.56 9.55 3.86
C VAL A 507 -22.16 9.53 3.26
N GLY A 508 -21.24 10.29 3.84
CA GLY A 508 -19.85 10.40 3.38
C GLY A 508 -18.89 10.62 4.52
N ASP A 509 -17.66 10.99 4.18
CA ASP A 509 -16.63 11.43 5.10
C ASP A 509 -16.31 12.90 4.82
N ASP A 510 -16.24 13.71 5.88
CA ASP A 510 -15.84 15.11 5.79
C ASP A 510 -14.36 15.24 6.22
N VAL A 511 -13.46 15.63 5.31
CA VAL A 511 -12.01 15.76 5.58
C VAL A 511 -11.60 17.23 5.65
N GLU A 512 -11.13 17.70 6.81
CA GLU A 512 -11.05 19.12 7.13
C GLU A 512 -9.66 19.75 7.00
N PHE A 513 -9.67 20.95 6.44
CA PHE A 513 -8.51 21.78 6.18
C PHE A 513 -8.78 23.26 6.50
N ALA A 514 -9.76 23.57 7.37
CA ALA A 514 -10.06 24.95 7.81
C ALA A 514 -8.86 25.70 8.36
N ASP A 515 -7.84 25.00 8.82
CA ASP A 515 -6.61 25.60 9.32
C ASP A 515 -5.55 25.82 8.21
N MET A 516 -5.82 25.44 6.96
CA MET A 516 -4.94 25.62 5.80
C MET A 516 -5.47 26.68 4.81
N LYS A 517 -4.61 27.65 4.47
CA LYS A 517 -4.98 28.75 3.58
C LYS A 517 -4.88 28.36 2.10
N GLU A 518 -3.96 27.48 1.69
CA GLU A 518 -3.92 27.00 0.31
C GLU A 518 -5.10 26.13 -0.10
N ARG A 519 -5.34 26.18 -1.41
CA ARG A 519 -6.04 25.19 -2.20
C ARG A 519 -5.37 23.81 -2.11
N ILE A 520 -6.04 22.85 -1.48
CA ILE A 520 -5.56 21.47 -1.33
C ILE A 520 -6.00 20.66 -2.55
N PRO A 521 -5.09 19.96 -3.26
CA PRO A 521 -5.47 19.18 -4.43
C PRO A 521 -6.35 18.00 -4.04
N VAL A 522 -7.51 17.89 -4.72
CA VAL A 522 -8.39 16.72 -4.67
C VAL A 522 -8.19 15.91 -5.93
N VAL A 523 -8.12 14.59 -5.79
CA VAL A 523 -7.85 13.65 -6.88
C VAL A 523 -8.94 12.60 -7.01
N ALA A 524 -9.09 12.03 -8.20
CA ALA A 524 -10.04 10.97 -8.46
C ALA A 524 -9.63 9.69 -7.73
N VAL A 525 -10.57 9.08 -7.00
CA VAL A 525 -10.25 7.88 -6.19
C VAL A 525 -9.98 6.66 -7.04
N ALA A 526 -10.52 6.59 -8.25
CA ALA A 526 -10.37 5.47 -9.16
C ALA A 526 -10.61 5.92 -10.61
N LYS A 527 -10.28 5.05 -11.55
CA LYS A 527 -10.66 5.24 -12.96
C LYS A 527 -12.16 5.42 -13.11
N GLY A 528 -12.60 6.38 -13.93
CA GLY A 528 -14.02 6.65 -14.11
C GLY A 528 -14.33 7.69 -15.18
N VAL A 529 -15.60 8.07 -15.26
CA VAL A 529 -16.11 9.11 -16.16
C VAL A 529 -16.83 10.17 -15.34
N VAL A 530 -16.46 11.43 -15.53
CA VAL A 530 -17.10 12.58 -14.89
C VAL A 530 -18.56 12.64 -15.33
N LYS A 531 -19.49 12.45 -14.39
CA LYS A 531 -20.94 12.51 -14.65
C LYS A 531 -21.53 13.88 -14.38
N LYS A 532 -20.94 14.63 -13.46
CA LYS A 532 -21.39 15.97 -13.10
C LYS A 532 -20.23 16.82 -12.63
N ILE A 533 -20.21 18.08 -13.04
CA ILE A 533 -19.35 19.12 -12.47
C ILE A 533 -20.13 20.43 -12.44
N GLY A 534 -20.18 21.10 -11.28
CA GLY A 534 -20.93 22.35 -11.14
C GLY A 534 -21.16 22.76 -9.70
N THR A 535 -21.84 23.89 -9.49
CA THR A 535 -22.20 24.37 -8.15
C THR A 535 -23.56 23.82 -7.71
N VAL A 536 -23.64 23.27 -6.51
CA VAL A 536 -24.85 22.69 -5.91
C VAL A 536 -25.06 23.27 -4.51
N SER A 537 -26.29 23.68 -4.20
CA SER A 537 -26.64 24.16 -2.85
C SER A 537 -26.44 23.04 -1.82
N GLY A 538 -25.81 23.37 -0.70
CA GLY A 538 -25.34 22.42 0.32
C GLY A 538 -23.89 21.97 0.13
N TYR A 539 -23.33 22.07 -1.08
CA TYR A 539 -21.97 21.62 -1.38
C TYR A 539 -21.04 22.70 -1.93
N GLY A 540 -21.57 23.79 -2.47
CA GLY A 540 -20.76 24.72 -3.25
C GLY A 540 -20.32 24.04 -4.55
N GLY A 541 -19.03 24.05 -4.89
CA GLY A 541 -18.54 23.32 -6.06
C GLY A 541 -18.52 21.81 -5.83
N LEU A 542 -18.97 21.06 -6.82
CA LEU A 542 -19.17 19.62 -6.74
C LEU A 542 -18.75 18.92 -8.03
N VAL A 543 -18.13 17.75 -7.88
CA VAL A 543 -17.83 16.81 -8.96
C VAL A 543 -18.38 15.43 -8.60
N ILE A 544 -18.97 14.73 -9.57
CA ILE A 544 -19.35 13.32 -9.46
C ILE A 544 -18.69 12.53 -10.56
N ILE A 545 -18.05 11.43 -10.18
CA ILE A 545 -17.35 10.52 -11.10
C ILE A 545 -17.97 9.13 -10.93
N GLN A 546 -18.41 8.54 -12.03
CA GLN A 546 -18.86 7.16 -12.03
C GLN A 546 -17.68 6.25 -12.34
N HIS A 547 -17.48 5.27 -11.49
CA HIS A 547 -16.46 4.24 -11.59
C HIS A 547 -17.11 2.89 -11.87
N GLU A 548 -16.32 2.00 -12.45
CA GLU A 548 -16.60 0.56 -12.48
C GLU A 548 -15.52 -0.11 -11.64
N ILE A 549 -15.89 -0.54 -10.42
CA ILE A 549 -14.98 -1.06 -9.40
C ILE A 549 -15.48 -2.45 -9.03
N ASP A 550 -14.63 -3.45 -9.23
CA ASP A 550 -14.95 -4.86 -8.97
C ASP A 550 -16.26 -5.34 -9.65
N GLY A 551 -16.56 -4.78 -10.82
CA GLY A 551 -17.77 -5.10 -11.61
C GLY A 551 -19.05 -4.40 -11.12
N GLU A 552 -18.95 -3.53 -10.10
CA GLU A 552 -20.04 -2.70 -9.63
C GLU A 552 -19.84 -1.25 -10.09
N LYS A 553 -20.96 -0.58 -10.41
CA LYS A 553 -20.93 0.85 -10.67
C LYS A 553 -21.02 1.61 -9.36
N ILE A 554 -20.09 2.54 -9.15
CA ILE A 554 -20.01 3.36 -7.94
C ILE A 554 -19.86 4.82 -8.35
N ASN A 555 -20.73 5.69 -7.85
CA ASN A 555 -20.59 7.12 -8.00
C ASN A 555 -19.82 7.68 -6.80
N SER A 556 -18.67 8.30 -7.03
CA SER A 556 -17.99 9.12 -6.03
C SER A 556 -18.43 10.58 -6.17
N LEU A 557 -18.72 11.22 -5.04
CA LEU A 557 -19.11 12.62 -4.93
C LEU A 557 -18.03 13.37 -4.16
N TYR A 558 -17.55 14.46 -4.75
CA TYR A 558 -16.57 15.37 -4.16
C TYR A 558 -17.23 16.74 -4.02
N GLY A 559 -17.51 17.17 -2.80
CA GLY A 559 -18.11 18.47 -2.48
C GLY A 559 -17.09 19.50 -2.02
N HIS A 560 -17.51 20.76 -1.96
CA HIS A 560 -16.73 21.90 -1.48
C HIS A 560 -15.44 22.16 -2.27
N LEU A 561 -15.52 22.10 -3.60
CA LEU A 561 -14.40 22.28 -4.52
C LEU A 561 -14.39 23.66 -5.19
N ASP A 562 -13.20 24.17 -5.53
CA ASP A 562 -13.07 25.25 -6.51
C ASP A 562 -13.07 24.67 -7.93
N ILE A 563 -14.27 24.44 -8.44
CA ILE A 563 -14.48 23.92 -9.79
C ILE A 563 -14.03 24.89 -10.90
N ALA A 564 -13.81 26.18 -10.62
CA ALA A 564 -13.31 27.12 -11.63
C ALA A 564 -11.86 26.82 -12.04
N GLN A 565 -11.11 26.14 -11.16
CA GLN A 565 -9.75 25.65 -11.42
C GLN A 565 -9.70 24.17 -11.84
N SER A 566 -10.84 23.53 -12.06
CA SER A 566 -10.88 22.14 -12.52
C SER A 566 -10.55 22.04 -14.02
N PRO A 567 -9.66 21.12 -14.43
CA PRO A 567 -9.48 20.79 -15.84
C PRO A 567 -10.62 19.91 -16.39
N LEU A 568 -11.54 19.44 -15.54
CA LEU A 568 -12.54 18.43 -15.88
C LEU A 568 -13.79 19.00 -16.56
N LYS A 569 -14.47 18.14 -17.31
CA LYS A 569 -15.76 18.41 -17.97
C LYS A 569 -16.63 17.16 -17.89
N GLU A 570 -17.96 17.31 -17.95
CA GLU A 570 -18.86 16.15 -18.03
C GLU A 570 -18.51 15.28 -19.25
N GLY A 571 -18.48 13.96 -19.05
CA GLY A 571 -18.08 12.97 -20.04
C GLY A 571 -16.57 12.72 -20.14
N LEU A 572 -15.72 13.49 -19.46
CA LEU A 572 -14.28 13.27 -19.44
C LEU A 572 -13.94 11.99 -18.67
N ALA A 573 -13.07 11.15 -19.23
CA ALA A 573 -12.49 10.01 -18.53
C ALA A 573 -11.34 10.46 -17.63
N VAL A 574 -11.25 9.86 -16.45
CA VAL A 574 -10.18 10.08 -15.46
C VAL A 574 -9.58 8.74 -15.05
N GLU A 575 -8.32 8.74 -14.64
CA GLU A 575 -7.62 7.65 -13.99
C GLU A 575 -7.49 7.90 -12.48
N ALA A 576 -7.08 6.87 -11.73
CA ALA A 576 -6.88 6.99 -10.28
C ALA A 576 -5.74 7.98 -9.94
N GLY A 577 -6.04 8.93 -9.06
CA GLY A 577 -5.12 9.98 -8.64
C GLY A 577 -5.01 11.15 -9.63
N ASP A 578 -5.81 11.17 -10.71
CA ASP A 578 -5.89 12.35 -11.57
C ASP A 578 -6.45 13.54 -10.79
N TYR A 579 -5.87 14.72 -11.02
CA TYR A 579 -6.30 15.96 -10.39
C TYR A 579 -7.72 16.33 -10.81
N ILE A 580 -8.61 16.51 -9.82
CA ILE A 580 -10.00 16.92 -10.02
C ILE A 580 -10.10 18.44 -10.00
N ALA A 581 -9.78 19.01 -8.85
CA ALA A 581 -9.90 20.43 -8.53
C ALA A 581 -9.21 20.66 -7.19
N PRO A 582 -8.88 21.91 -6.85
CA PRO A 582 -8.53 22.22 -5.48
C PRO A 582 -9.79 22.28 -4.61
N MET A 583 -9.60 22.12 -3.30
CA MET A 583 -10.63 22.43 -2.32
C MET A 583 -11.01 23.92 -2.37
N GLY A 584 -12.29 24.22 -2.19
CA GLY A 584 -12.81 25.58 -2.11
C GLY A 584 -12.30 26.32 -0.87
N GLU A 585 -12.28 27.65 -0.93
CA GLU A 585 -11.83 28.48 0.18
C GLU A 585 -12.85 28.58 1.32
N ASP A 586 -12.35 28.75 2.55
CA ASP A 586 -13.15 28.77 3.79
C ASP A 586 -14.31 29.79 3.70
N LYS A 587 -15.55 29.32 3.92
CA LYS A 587 -16.78 30.12 3.95
C LYS A 587 -17.04 30.93 2.68
N THR A 588 -16.65 30.41 1.52
CA THR A 588 -16.91 31.04 0.22
C THR A 588 -18.09 30.40 -0.49
N LYS A 589 -18.41 30.89 -1.71
CA LYS A 589 -19.39 30.25 -2.58
C LYS A 589 -18.94 28.84 -3.03
N GLU A 590 -17.63 28.60 -3.06
CA GLU A 590 -17.05 27.31 -3.43
C GLU A 590 -17.36 26.24 -2.37
N THR A 591 -17.59 26.63 -1.12
CA THR A 591 -17.96 25.75 0.00
C THR A 591 -19.43 25.93 0.46
N ASP A 592 -20.23 26.72 -0.25
CA ASP A 592 -21.59 27.13 0.18
C ASP A 592 -21.64 27.76 1.59
N GLY A 593 -20.60 28.50 1.95
CA GLY A 593 -20.46 29.15 3.25
C GLY A 593 -20.00 28.23 4.38
N GLU A 594 -19.74 26.94 4.10
CA GLU A 594 -19.21 26.00 5.07
C GLU A 594 -17.69 26.17 5.27
N ARG A 595 -17.18 25.55 6.34
CA ARG A 595 -15.75 25.49 6.63
C ARG A 595 -15.00 24.77 5.50
N LYS A 596 -13.71 25.03 5.33
CA LYS A 596 -12.89 24.38 4.30
C LYS A 596 -12.64 22.89 4.61
N HIS A 597 -13.44 22.03 3.99
CA HIS A 597 -13.32 20.57 4.07
C HIS A 597 -13.69 19.93 2.72
N LEU A 598 -13.24 18.71 2.47
CA LEU A 598 -13.75 17.86 1.39
C LEU A 598 -14.90 17.03 1.95
N HIS A 599 -16.10 17.14 1.37
CA HIS A 599 -17.14 16.13 1.58
C HIS A 599 -16.98 15.04 0.52
N PHE A 600 -16.69 13.82 0.94
CA PHE A 600 -16.50 12.67 0.05
C PHE A 600 -17.51 11.57 0.32
N ALA A 601 -18.38 11.26 -0.65
CA ALA A 601 -19.39 10.23 -0.50
C ALA A 601 -19.36 9.21 -1.65
N LEU A 602 -19.81 7.99 -1.38
CA LEU A 602 -19.87 6.90 -2.35
C LEU A 602 -21.30 6.35 -2.41
N TYR A 603 -21.84 6.21 -3.61
CA TYR A 603 -23.18 5.69 -3.84
C TYR A 603 -23.17 4.55 -4.86
N LYS A 604 -23.86 3.45 -4.54
CA LYS A 604 -23.93 2.26 -5.40
C LYS A 604 -24.92 2.46 -6.55
N GLY A 605 -24.49 2.09 -7.76
CA GLY A 605 -25.32 2.04 -8.96
C GLY A 605 -25.14 3.21 -9.94
N ASP A 606 -26.08 3.34 -10.86
CA ASP A 606 -26.05 4.33 -11.94
C ASP A 606 -26.61 5.70 -11.55
N GLU A 607 -27.35 5.76 -10.44
CA GLU A 607 -28.10 6.95 -10.06
C GLU A 607 -27.20 8.02 -9.43
N ILE A 608 -27.29 9.25 -9.94
CA ILE A 608 -26.60 10.41 -9.38
C ILE A 608 -27.39 10.91 -8.17
N ARG A 609 -26.83 10.74 -6.97
CA ARG A 609 -27.37 11.28 -5.72
C ARG A 609 -26.57 12.51 -5.27
N LEU A 610 -27.28 13.52 -4.80
CA LEU A 610 -26.73 14.81 -4.34
C LEU A 610 -27.13 15.09 -2.88
N GLN A 611 -27.46 14.05 -2.12
CA GLN A 611 -27.85 14.18 -0.73
C GLN A 611 -26.61 13.96 0.13
N GLY A 612 -26.26 14.91 1.00
CA GLY A 612 -25.23 14.70 2.03
C GLY A 612 -25.75 14.00 3.28
N TYR A 613 -27.08 13.86 3.38
CA TYR A 613 -27.78 13.26 4.50
C TYR A 613 -28.97 12.44 4.00
N GLU A 614 -29.08 11.18 4.44
CA GLU A 614 -30.19 10.29 4.16
C GLU A 614 -31.17 10.30 5.36
N LYS A 615 -32.46 10.49 5.11
CA LYS A 615 -33.47 10.55 6.19
C LYS A 615 -34.00 9.18 6.56
N ASP A 616 -33.97 8.23 5.62
CA ASP A 616 -34.45 6.88 5.80
C ASP A 616 -33.30 5.91 6.06
N PRO A 617 -33.17 5.34 7.28
CA PRO A 617 -32.06 4.43 7.60
C PRO A 617 -32.01 3.20 6.68
N ASN A 618 -33.14 2.78 6.10
CA ASN A 618 -33.17 1.64 5.18
C ASN A 618 -32.50 1.96 3.84
N LYS A 619 -32.40 3.24 3.46
CA LYS A 619 -31.73 3.68 2.24
C LYS A 619 -30.25 3.96 2.42
N LEU A 620 -29.77 4.05 3.67
CA LEU A 620 -28.36 4.22 4.00
C LEU A 620 -27.51 3.08 3.41
N ALA A 621 -28.05 1.85 3.34
CA ALA A 621 -27.39 0.69 2.72
C ALA A 621 -27.05 0.83 1.22
N ASN A 622 -27.64 1.81 0.52
CA ASN A 622 -27.27 2.13 -0.87
C ASN A 622 -26.05 3.05 -0.96
N TRP A 623 -25.71 3.73 0.13
CA TRP A 623 -24.48 4.48 0.29
C TRP A 623 -23.39 3.54 0.81
N ILE A 624 -22.16 3.79 0.39
CA ILE A 624 -21.01 2.98 0.80
C ILE A 624 -20.23 3.79 1.83
N ASN A 625 -19.91 3.17 2.97
CA ASN A 625 -19.00 3.76 3.95
C ASN A 625 -17.62 3.95 3.29
N PRO A 626 -17.14 5.21 3.11
CA PRO A 626 -15.86 5.45 2.44
C PRO A 626 -14.67 4.78 3.12
N THR A 627 -14.68 4.71 4.45
CA THR A 627 -13.59 4.10 5.23
C THR A 627 -13.50 2.60 5.00
N ASP A 628 -14.64 1.93 5.11
CA ASP A 628 -14.72 0.48 4.87
C ASP A 628 -14.36 0.17 3.43
N PHE A 629 -14.86 0.98 2.48
CA PHE A 629 -14.49 0.87 1.07
C PHE A 629 -12.99 0.95 0.86
N PHE A 630 -12.29 1.96 1.38
CA PHE A 630 -10.83 2.05 1.20
C PHE A 630 -10.10 0.87 1.82
N ASN A 631 -10.49 0.46 3.03
CA ASN A 631 -9.88 -0.67 3.72
C ASN A 631 -10.10 -2.01 2.98
N GLU A 632 -11.30 -2.29 2.49
CA GLU A 632 -11.63 -3.45 1.63
C GLU A 632 -10.83 -3.42 0.31
N GLN A 633 -10.62 -2.22 -0.21
CA GLN A 633 -9.86 -1.97 -1.42
C GLN A 633 -8.34 -2.06 -1.19
N GLY A 634 -7.91 -2.24 0.07
CA GLY A 634 -6.51 -2.44 0.47
C GLY A 634 -5.76 -1.12 0.70
N VAL A 635 -6.47 0.00 0.68
CA VAL A 635 -5.98 1.33 1.00
C VAL A 635 -6.24 1.57 2.47
N LYS A 636 -5.23 1.34 3.32
CA LYS A 636 -5.38 1.56 4.77
C LYS A 636 -5.66 3.03 5.06
N VAL A 637 -6.80 3.30 5.68
CA VAL A 637 -7.10 4.59 6.30
C VAL A 637 -6.62 4.51 7.75
N ASP A 638 -5.71 5.42 8.15
CA ASP A 638 -5.20 5.47 9.51
C ASP A 638 -6.37 5.71 10.49
N ASP A 639 -6.71 4.72 11.32
CA ASP A 639 -7.77 4.85 12.35
C ASP A 639 -7.29 5.79 13.45
N TYR A 640 -7.76 7.03 13.43
CA TYR A 640 -7.48 7.97 14.51
C TYR A 640 -8.33 7.67 15.74
N SER A 641 -7.67 7.63 16.89
CA SER A 641 -8.31 7.93 18.17
C SER A 641 -8.40 9.45 18.36
N ARG A 642 -9.61 10.00 18.57
CA ARG A 642 -9.84 11.44 18.79
C ARG A 642 -9.34 11.88 20.16
N ALA A 643 -8.47 12.89 20.25
CA ALA A 643 -8.18 13.51 21.54
C ALA A 643 -9.41 14.31 22.02
N TYR A 644 -9.97 13.92 23.17
CA TYR A 644 -11.09 14.60 23.82
C TYR A 644 -10.61 15.40 25.02
N ASN A 645 -10.95 16.68 25.03
CA ASN A 645 -10.65 17.59 26.13
C ASN A 645 -11.96 18.16 26.71
N PRO A 646 -12.54 17.51 27.73
CA PRO A 646 -13.77 17.97 28.36
C PRO A 646 -13.65 19.38 28.98
N THR A 647 -12.45 19.87 29.30
CA THR A 647 -12.27 21.25 29.79
C THR A 647 -12.67 22.27 28.73
N SER A 648 -12.23 22.08 27.48
CA SER A 648 -12.58 22.98 26.36
C SER A 648 -14.00 22.75 25.87
N ASP A 649 -14.43 21.49 25.82
CA ASP A 649 -15.63 21.09 25.09
C ASP A 649 -16.92 21.31 25.90
N LEU A 650 -16.85 21.23 27.24
CA LEU A 650 -18.00 21.43 28.12
C LEU A 650 -18.10 22.86 28.70
N GLY A 651 -17.15 23.73 28.40
CA GLY A 651 -17.16 25.13 28.87
C GLY A 651 -17.01 25.31 30.38
N GLY A 652 -16.04 24.63 31.02
CA GLY A 652 -15.75 24.80 32.46
C GLY A 652 -14.65 23.88 33.02
N ASN A 653 -14.19 24.16 34.25
CA ASN A 653 -13.11 23.43 34.95
C ASN A 653 -13.57 22.12 35.64
N ILE A 654 -14.53 21.40 35.05
CA ILE A 654 -15.17 20.23 35.70
C ILE A 654 -14.27 18.99 35.60
N PHE A 655 -13.80 18.66 34.40
CA PHE A 655 -12.84 17.58 34.17
C PHE A 655 -11.50 18.18 33.73
N LYS A 656 -10.48 18.05 34.57
CA LYS A 656 -9.08 18.45 34.29
C LYS A 656 -8.27 17.30 33.68
N ILE A 657 -8.86 16.60 32.72
CA ILE A 657 -8.20 15.50 32.02
C ILE A 657 -8.44 15.65 30.52
N ARG A 658 -7.55 15.10 29.71
CA ARG A 658 -7.77 14.79 28.29
C ARG A 658 -7.46 13.32 28.04
N PHE A 659 -8.12 12.69 27.08
CA PHE A 659 -7.86 11.31 26.69
C PHE A 659 -8.22 11.05 25.23
N ALA A 660 -7.73 9.94 24.68
CA ALA A 660 -8.05 9.52 23.33
C ALA A 660 -9.34 8.67 23.32
N ILE A 661 -10.30 9.01 22.46
CA ILE A 661 -11.49 8.23 22.16
C ILE A 661 -11.17 7.27 21.02
N PRO A 662 -11.27 5.95 21.20
CA PRO A 662 -11.05 4.96 20.15
C PRO A 662 -11.99 5.15 18.95
N GLY A 663 -11.56 4.75 17.76
CA GLY A 663 -12.40 4.78 16.56
C GLY A 663 -13.73 4.03 16.76
N GLY A 664 -14.83 4.58 16.23
CA GLY A 664 -16.17 4.02 16.38
C GLY A 664 -16.83 4.26 17.74
N MET A 665 -16.28 5.14 18.58
CA MET A 665 -16.85 5.54 19.86
C MET A 665 -17.00 7.06 19.96
N GLU A 666 -17.89 7.50 20.84
CA GLU A 666 -18.13 8.92 21.13
C GLU A 666 -18.33 9.16 22.63
N VAL A 667 -18.26 10.42 23.07
CA VAL A 667 -18.41 10.80 24.49
C VAL A 667 -19.58 11.76 24.69
N GLU A 668 -20.47 11.42 25.61
CA GLU A 668 -21.49 12.34 26.12
C GLU A 668 -21.19 12.74 27.58
N TYR A 669 -21.57 13.96 27.96
CA TYR A 669 -21.57 14.39 29.35
C TYR A 669 -22.95 14.12 29.97
N ILE A 670 -22.97 13.49 31.14
CA ILE A 670 -24.17 13.22 31.94
C ILE A 670 -24.20 14.20 33.11
N PRO A 671 -24.96 15.32 33.02
CA PRO A 671 -24.90 16.39 34.01
C PRO A 671 -25.36 15.98 35.40
N GLN A 672 -26.33 15.06 35.50
CA GLN A 672 -26.96 14.64 36.76
C GLN A 672 -25.97 13.99 37.73
N ILE A 673 -24.92 13.37 37.20
CA ILE A 673 -23.91 12.63 37.99
C ILE A 673 -22.48 13.11 37.73
N GLN A 674 -22.33 14.20 36.95
CA GLN A 674 -21.06 14.74 36.50
C GLN A 674 -20.13 13.64 35.96
N ALA A 675 -20.62 12.92 34.95
CA ALA A 675 -19.92 11.79 34.35
C ALA A 675 -19.71 11.99 32.85
N LEU A 676 -18.65 11.41 32.32
CA LEU A 676 -18.45 11.24 30.88
C LEU A 676 -18.79 9.79 30.54
N ASN A 677 -19.69 9.59 29.58
CA ASN A 677 -20.04 8.28 29.06
C ASN A 677 -19.42 8.12 27.68
N VAL A 678 -18.46 7.20 27.54
CA VAL A 678 -17.87 6.78 26.27
C VAL A 678 -18.70 5.60 25.76
N PHE A 679 -19.26 5.71 24.56
CA PHE A 679 -20.20 4.73 24.00
C PHE A 679 -19.87 4.39 22.55
N THR A 680 -20.29 3.21 22.07
CA THR A 680 -20.09 2.81 20.66
C THR A 680 -21.10 3.49 19.76
N LEU A 681 -20.64 3.96 18.60
CA LEU A 681 -21.49 4.53 17.56
C LEU A 681 -22.32 3.46 16.83
N ALA A 682 -21.84 2.22 16.77
CA ALA A 682 -22.60 1.06 16.28
C ALA A 682 -23.57 0.52 17.34
N GLY A 683 -24.70 -0.03 16.89
CA GLY A 683 -25.75 -0.65 17.71
C GLY A 683 -27.02 0.20 17.86
N GLU A 684 -28.11 -0.43 18.30
CA GLU A 684 -29.38 0.25 18.59
C GLU A 684 -29.43 0.78 20.03
N GLY A 685 -30.28 1.78 20.27
CA GLY A 685 -30.53 2.35 21.60
C GLY A 685 -29.78 3.65 21.91
N THR A 686 -30.02 4.16 23.11
CA THR A 686 -29.44 5.40 23.64
C THR A 686 -27.94 5.28 23.87
N ALA A 687 -27.22 6.42 23.96
CA ALA A 687 -25.80 6.44 24.29
C ALA A 687 -25.48 5.73 25.63
N ARG A 688 -26.42 5.75 26.59
CA ARG A 688 -26.31 5.03 27.86
C ARG A 688 -26.41 3.52 27.69
N GLU A 689 -27.29 3.04 26.82
CA GLU A 689 -27.44 1.60 26.51
C GLU A 689 -26.22 1.08 25.73
N ARG A 690 -25.60 1.92 24.90
CA ARG A 690 -24.38 1.61 24.14
C ARG A 690 -23.08 1.91 24.88
N SER A 691 -23.16 2.21 26.17
CA SER A 691 -22.03 2.64 26.98
C SER A 691 -20.95 1.57 27.10
N GLN A 692 -19.69 1.97 26.91
CA GLN A 692 -18.51 1.13 27.02
C GLN A 692 -17.61 1.52 28.19
N VAL A 693 -17.44 2.82 28.45
CA VAL A 693 -16.64 3.33 29.56
C VAL A 693 -17.39 4.48 30.23
N LEU A 694 -17.40 4.50 31.56
CA LEU A 694 -17.95 5.62 32.33
C LEU A 694 -16.83 6.25 33.17
N ILE A 695 -16.60 7.55 32.98
CA ILE A 695 -15.58 8.31 33.71
C ILE A 695 -16.26 9.29 34.67
N ARG A 696 -15.87 9.25 35.94
CA ARG A 696 -16.33 10.18 36.97
C ARG A 696 -15.15 10.73 37.74
N TYR A 697 -15.40 11.74 38.57
CA TYR A 697 -14.40 12.21 39.52
C TYR A 697 -14.99 12.40 40.91
N PHE A 698 -14.12 12.40 41.92
CA PHE A 698 -14.43 12.83 43.27
C PHE A 698 -13.17 13.40 43.93
N ASP A 699 -13.33 14.24 44.94
CA ASP A 699 -12.21 14.81 45.70
C ASP A 699 -12.06 14.04 47.03
N ALA A 700 -10.86 13.53 47.32
CA ALA A 700 -10.58 12.77 48.54
C ALA A 700 -9.10 12.90 48.99
N THR A 701 -8.79 12.45 50.21
CA THR A 701 -7.40 12.38 50.71
C THR A 701 -6.71 11.09 50.31
N ASP A 702 -7.44 9.97 50.36
CA ASP A 702 -6.98 8.62 50.08
C ASP A 702 -7.99 7.86 49.19
N PHE A 703 -7.53 6.77 48.57
CA PHE A 703 -8.41 5.85 47.84
C PHE A 703 -9.50 5.31 48.78
N GLN A 704 -10.76 5.53 48.44
CA GLN A 704 -11.89 5.20 49.31
C GLN A 704 -12.26 3.72 49.23
N THR A 705 -12.81 3.19 50.33
CA THR A 705 -13.50 1.90 50.34
C THR A 705 -14.96 2.13 49.93
N LEU A 706 -15.39 1.44 48.88
CA LEU A 706 -16.73 1.60 48.31
C LEU A 706 -17.74 0.79 49.14
N SER A 707 -18.51 1.45 50.02
CA SER A 707 -19.46 0.80 50.94
C SER A 707 -20.63 0.10 50.24
N THR A 708 -20.96 0.52 49.02
CA THR A 708 -22.09 0.04 48.19
C THR A 708 -21.75 -1.14 47.28
N VAL A 709 -20.50 -1.57 47.22
CA VAL A 709 -20.03 -2.67 46.36
C VAL A 709 -19.20 -3.68 47.15
N THR A 710 -19.17 -4.92 46.69
CA THR A 710 -18.23 -5.96 47.11
C THR A 710 -16.99 -5.85 46.23
N ILE A 711 -15.80 -5.80 46.84
CA ILE A 711 -14.52 -5.80 46.13
C ILE A 711 -14.00 -7.23 46.12
N HIS A 712 -13.89 -7.83 44.93
CA HIS A 712 -13.40 -9.19 44.73
C HIS A 712 -11.88 -9.25 44.65
N SER A 713 -11.25 -8.25 44.03
CA SER A 713 -9.79 -8.12 43.97
C SER A 713 -9.36 -6.66 43.82
N THR A 714 -8.11 -6.39 44.23
CA THR A 714 -7.47 -5.06 44.14
C THR A 714 -6.05 -5.22 43.62
N GLU A 715 -5.63 -4.35 42.71
CA GLU A 715 -4.29 -4.30 42.13
C GLU A 715 -3.78 -2.86 42.06
N ASP A 716 -2.54 -2.62 42.51
CA ASP A 716 -1.87 -1.32 42.33
C ASP A 716 -1.28 -1.24 40.91
N THR A 717 -1.49 -0.11 40.23
CA THR A 717 -1.07 0.10 38.83
C THR A 717 -0.75 1.58 38.57
N ASN A 718 -0.40 1.94 37.33
CA ASN A 718 -0.23 3.33 36.91
C ASN A 718 -0.96 3.58 35.58
N VAL A 719 -1.41 4.82 35.38
CA VAL A 719 -2.13 5.23 34.15
C VAL A 719 -1.62 6.57 33.61
N GLY A 720 -1.89 6.82 32.33
CA GLY A 720 -1.57 8.08 31.65
C GLY A 720 -0.08 8.34 31.41
N GLU A 721 0.23 9.33 30.56
CA GLU A 721 1.61 9.74 30.23
C GLU A 721 2.41 10.24 31.44
N GLY A 722 1.71 10.77 32.46
CA GLY A 722 2.32 11.23 33.71
C GLY A 722 2.64 10.11 34.71
N ASN A 723 2.38 8.85 34.36
CA ASN A 723 2.54 7.67 35.23
C ASN A 723 1.86 7.87 36.60
N PHE A 724 0.57 8.24 36.57
CA PHE A 724 -0.21 8.55 37.77
C PHE A 724 -0.49 7.29 38.58
N PRO A 725 -0.26 7.29 39.91
CA PRO A 725 -0.62 6.17 40.77
C PRO A 725 -2.11 5.85 40.67
N ALA A 726 -2.41 4.58 40.43
CA ALA A 726 -3.76 4.08 40.22
C ALA A 726 -4.00 2.78 40.97
N LYS A 727 -5.27 2.48 41.22
CA LYS A 727 -5.71 1.23 41.82
C LYS A 727 -6.86 0.66 41.01
N ARG A 728 -6.71 -0.58 40.57
CA ARG A 728 -7.71 -1.32 39.80
C ARG A 728 -8.48 -2.23 40.74
N TYR A 729 -9.80 -2.23 40.59
CA TYR A 729 -10.72 -3.03 41.38
C TYR A 729 -11.60 -3.88 40.47
N ASP A 730 -11.85 -5.11 40.89
CA ASP A 730 -12.93 -5.96 40.40
C ASP A 730 -14.08 -5.87 41.42
N ILE A 731 -15.17 -5.24 41.03
CA ILE A 731 -16.26 -4.87 41.93
C ILE A 731 -17.61 -5.37 41.45
N GLU A 732 -18.51 -5.60 42.40
CA GLU A 732 -19.89 -6.00 42.15
C GLU A 732 -20.82 -5.25 43.12
N LYS A 733 -21.95 -4.74 42.62
CA LYS A 733 -22.91 -4.03 43.49
C LYS A 733 -23.47 -4.99 44.54
N LYS A 734 -23.57 -4.56 45.81
CA LYS A 734 -24.12 -5.39 46.89
C LYS A 734 -25.63 -5.61 46.72
N ASP A 735 -26.09 -6.79 47.12
CA ASP A 735 -27.51 -7.11 47.23
C ASP A 735 -28.23 -6.14 48.17
N GLY A 736 -29.41 -5.68 47.75
CA GLY A 736 -30.22 -4.71 48.49
C GLY A 736 -29.82 -3.24 48.31
N VAL A 737 -28.75 -2.94 47.56
CA VAL A 737 -28.41 -1.57 47.15
C VAL A 737 -29.18 -1.23 45.87
N ALA A 738 -29.89 -0.09 45.89
CA ALA A 738 -30.61 0.42 44.72
C ALA A 738 -29.66 0.62 43.52
N ASP A 739 -30.18 0.43 42.31
CA ASP A 739 -29.42 0.64 41.08
C ASP A 739 -28.86 2.06 41.01
N PHE A 740 -27.67 2.20 40.44
CA PHE A 740 -27.02 3.48 40.28
C PHE A 740 -27.79 4.34 39.27
N PRO A 741 -28.49 5.41 39.72
CA PRO A 741 -29.31 6.20 38.82
C PRO A 741 -28.44 6.94 37.80
N TYR A 742 -28.96 7.10 36.58
CA TYR A 742 -28.31 7.77 35.46
C TYR A 742 -27.00 7.13 34.94
N GLN A 743 -26.64 5.95 35.44
CA GLN A 743 -25.50 5.16 34.96
C GLN A 743 -25.97 4.05 34.00
N PRO A 744 -25.09 3.54 33.13
CA PRO A 744 -25.36 2.35 32.32
C PRO A 744 -25.76 1.14 33.18
N SER A 745 -26.63 0.26 32.67
CA SER A 745 -27.12 -0.91 33.42
C SER A 745 -25.99 -1.82 33.90
N TRP A 746 -24.96 -2.02 33.08
CA TRP A 746 -23.79 -2.85 33.40
C TRP A 746 -23.01 -2.37 34.63
N ARG A 747 -23.19 -1.13 35.08
CA ARG A 747 -22.59 -0.62 36.33
C ARG A 747 -23.18 -1.27 37.58
N ASN A 748 -24.35 -1.92 37.47
CA ASN A 748 -24.97 -2.67 38.55
C ASN A 748 -24.53 -4.14 38.59
N GLU A 749 -23.78 -4.60 37.58
CA GLU A 749 -23.23 -5.95 37.46
C GLU A 749 -21.77 -5.99 37.94
N ARG A 750 -21.12 -7.16 37.91
CA ARG A 750 -19.68 -7.28 38.20
C ARG A 750 -18.85 -6.73 37.05
N HIS A 751 -17.96 -5.79 37.33
CA HIS A 751 -17.14 -5.13 36.32
C HIS A 751 -15.87 -4.53 36.93
N ILE A 752 -15.02 -3.97 36.06
CA ILE A 752 -13.71 -3.44 36.43
C ILE A 752 -13.77 -1.92 36.54
N VAL A 753 -13.11 -1.39 37.57
CA VAL A 753 -12.93 0.05 37.79
C VAL A 753 -11.45 0.36 38.04
N THR A 754 -10.95 1.44 37.46
CA THR A 754 -9.60 1.95 37.70
C THR A 754 -9.69 3.37 38.23
N ASP A 755 -9.24 3.57 39.47
CA ASP A 755 -9.15 4.88 40.10
C ASP A 755 -7.73 5.40 39.99
N PHE A 756 -7.52 6.66 39.61
CA PHE A 756 -6.19 7.28 39.64
C PHE A 756 -6.18 8.67 40.27
N LYS A 757 -5.06 9.00 40.91
CA LYS A 757 -4.86 10.21 41.73
C LYS A 757 -4.05 11.26 40.96
N THR A 758 -4.54 12.50 40.87
CA THR A 758 -3.88 13.57 40.06
C THR A 758 -2.91 14.48 40.81
N GLY A 759 -2.64 14.26 42.11
CA GLY A 759 -1.72 15.09 42.90
C GLY A 759 -1.51 14.55 44.32
N PRO A 760 -0.53 15.05 45.11
CA PRO A 760 -0.13 14.41 46.38
C PRO A 760 -1.06 14.65 47.59
N ASN A 761 -1.61 15.87 47.78
CA ASN A 761 -2.42 16.26 48.95
C ASN A 761 -3.78 16.88 48.54
N TYR A 762 -4.89 16.38 49.08
CA TYR A 762 -6.29 16.65 48.67
C TYR A 762 -6.45 16.63 47.13
N ALA A 763 -6.48 15.42 46.57
CA ALA A 763 -6.41 15.22 45.14
C ALA A 763 -7.78 14.87 44.55
N ARG A 764 -7.99 15.30 43.31
CA ARG A 764 -9.07 14.77 42.50
C ARG A 764 -8.70 13.36 42.06
N PHE A 765 -9.61 12.42 42.32
CA PHE A 765 -9.55 11.07 41.80
C PHE A 765 -10.48 10.96 40.60
N TYR A 766 -10.03 10.27 39.57
CA TYR A 766 -10.88 9.89 38.45
C TYR A 766 -11.14 8.40 38.50
N VAL A 767 -12.42 8.05 38.37
CA VAL A 767 -12.95 6.69 38.36
C VAL A 767 -13.27 6.34 36.92
N VAL A 768 -12.54 5.40 36.34
CA VAL A 768 -12.77 4.90 34.98
C VAL A 768 -13.36 3.51 35.10
N ALA A 769 -14.66 3.36 34.82
CA ALA A 769 -15.36 2.08 34.88
C ALA A 769 -15.52 1.49 33.47
N LYS A 770 -15.29 0.19 33.33
CA LYS A 770 -15.29 -0.55 32.07
C LYS A 770 -16.53 -1.44 31.96
N ASN A 771 -17.22 -1.41 30.82
CA ASN A 771 -18.23 -2.42 30.47
C ASN A 771 -17.56 -3.81 30.44
N PRO A 772 -18.12 -4.86 31.08
CA PRO A 772 -17.58 -6.22 31.06
C PRO A 772 -17.24 -6.76 29.66
N GLU A 773 -18.04 -6.39 28.65
CA GLU A 773 -17.90 -6.86 27.28
C GLU A 773 -16.83 -6.09 26.48
N LEU A 774 -16.35 -4.95 26.97
CA LEU A 774 -15.35 -4.15 26.28
C LEU A 774 -14.00 -4.90 26.21
N SER A 775 -13.31 -4.82 25.07
CA SER A 775 -11.96 -5.37 24.92
C SER A 775 -10.96 -4.73 25.89
N GLU A 776 -10.13 -5.55 26.54
CA GLU A 776 -9.05 -5.08 27.42
C GLU A 776 -8.03 -4.19 26.70
N ASN A 777 -7.77 -4.43 25.41
CA ASN A 777 -6.82 -3.62 24.65
C ASN A 777 -7.33 -2.19 24.46
N ILE A 778 -8.63 -2.05 24.15
CA ILE A 778 -9.29 -0.74 23.99
C ILE A 778 -9.31 0.00 25.33
N TYR A 779 -9.66 -0.70 26.40
CA TYR A 779 -9.67 -0.12 27.74
C TYR A 779 -8.29 0.38 28.18
N LYS A 780 -7.24 -0.41 27.94
CA LYS A 780 -5.85 0.01 28.21
C LYS A 780 -5.42 1.21 27.37
N ALA A 781 -5.82 1.28 26.09
CA ALA A 781 -5.52 2.42 25.24
C ALA A 781 -6.13 3.72 25.78
N ILE A 782 -7.38 3.69 26.24
CA ILE A 782 -8.02 4.84 26.91
C ILE A 782 -7.25 5.23 28.16
N LEU A 783 -6.87 4.27 29.01
CA LEU A 783 -6.14 4.54 30.25
C LEU A 783 -4.74 5.12 30.01
N GLN A 784 -4.03 4.64 29.00
CA GLN A 784 -2.68 5.13 28.65
C GLN A 784 -2.72 6.53 28.02
N GLY A 785 -3.78 6.84 27.26
CA GLY A 785 -3.98 8.15 26.65
C GLY A 785 -4.42 9.25 27.63
N LEU A 786 -4.72 8.92 28.89
CA LEU A 786 -5.13 9.91 29.89
C LEU A 786 -3.99 10.88 30.24
N GLN A 787 -4.31 12.17 30.28
CA GLN A 787 -3.39 13.21 30.71
C GLN A 787 -4.12 14.23 31.57
N VAL A 788 -3.47 14.71 32.63
CA VAL A 788 -4.02 15.76 33.49
C VAL A 788 -3.72 17.12 32.88
N VAL A 789 -4.74 17.94 32.74
CA VAL A 789 -4.63 19.31 32.20
C VAL A 789 -4.43 20.29 33.37
N PRO A 790 -3.49 21.25 33.29
CA PRO A 790 -3.19 22.21 34.36
C PRO A 790 -4.41 22.96 34.92
#